data_AF-A0A496L8D5-F1
#
_entry.id   AF-A0A496L8D5-F1
#
_cell.length_a   1.000
_cell.length_b   1.000
_cell.length_c   1.000
_cell.angle_alpha   90.00
_cell.angle_beta   90.00
_cell.angle_gamma   90.00
#
_symmetry.space_group_name_H-M   'P 1'
#
loop_
_entity.id
_entity.type
_entity.pdbx_description
1 polymer ?
#
loop_
_entity_poly.entity_id
_entity_poly.type
_entity_poly.pdbx_seq_one_letter_code
_entity_poly.pdbx_strand_id
1 'polypeptide(L)'
;MKRVIFTFALIVGLIVSASTAMAQTVNMSSYITLTVKNGVNIKLQLKAYTDSTLVKIKNGSNEQIVIVNKAQTIVNHTTTDTIMTIYGNVITFDCGYNGANITALDPSHNIGLLKLICSSDSIRNLDVTKNTSLELLDCNSNQLGSLDVTKNTKLRKLNCFLNNLSSLDITKNTRLVELNCHSNCFTSLDVTKNTLLININCHGNRLTSLDISRNTQLDTLYCYGNAFTTASLDTIYCSLPDKFTANIATIYPLLNYSDPNKAIVLATNKQNATAKNWNVKYFQNNANISTTGRYVCTNGSGNSVNMNSYIKLTVKSGEAIKFNFRALAPNTPVKITSGSHDTTFMVGTLWKDNISLYTAHGTDMTVYGDLAGFDCRENGANITALGPSNNQNLRVLYCMSNQLKSIDVSQSIWLELLDCSSNQLKTIDITNNERLIVLWCQNNKLRSIEINNNNWGLRQILCWGNSFTTDDINDIYCALPTALYGSSICPLYKFSPVAEQSIVEATNASNATSKNWKVEKYVNAVDDIKINTTGSYVCGTPHNTVNMDSYVTLDVKRGSAISLVLKADSANTLVNIASGSRDTTFKVSNDSSGTFIRYRADSTEIKIYGDITKLYCDQNGANITALDPSNNVGLTELYCNRDSIRILDVSQNTLLKVLDCSNSRLSSLDVSNNTQMTKLSCFSNQLTTLDVTKNTKLAELSCSSNRLTSLDVTKNTELKKLSCSFNRLTSLDVTKNTLLTELDCFGNHLSTIDLGQNTFLTTLWCSLNKLSTIDISACTQLTELDCSSNNLSNIDISKNTKLKTLTCHGNQFNTSALDDIYCALPDMKGNDNGVIRPIYDSSSSNHAA
;
A
#
# COMPACT_ATOMS: atom_id res chain seq x y z
N MET A 1 71.26 14.04 -48.66
CA MET A 1 70.32 12.94 -48.99
C MET A 1 70.12 12.13 -47.72
N LYS A 2 68.86 11.99 -47.25
CA LYS A 2 68.30 10.95 -46.34
C LYS A 2 69.25 10.12 -45.43
N ARG A 3 69.01 10.18 -44.11
CA ARG A 3 68.57 9.11 -43.15
C ARG A 3 69.22 9.28 -41.77
N VAL A 4 68.45 9.62 -40.74
CA VAL A 4 67.57 8.82 -39.83
C VAL A 4 68.28 8.54 -38.50
N ILE A 5 67.62 9.04 -37.46
CA ILE A 5 67.96 8.99 -36.03
C ILE A 5 67.30 7.77 -35.41
N PHE A 6 68.01 7.11 -34.50
CA PHE A 6 67.46 6.28 -33.41
C PHE A 6 67.99 6.86 -32.10
N THR A 7 67.11 7.16 -31.13
CA THR A 7 66.95 6.44 -29.85
C THR A 7 66.12 7.23 -28.83
N PHE A 8 65.06 6.58 -28.35
CA PHE A 8 64.46 6.52 -27.00
C PHE A 8 64.39 7.76 -26.09
N ALA A 9 63.15 8.11 -25.68
CA ALA A 9 62.79 8.30 -24.27
C ALA A 9 61.28 8.15 -24.03
N LEU A 10 60.97 7.43 -22.96
CA LEU A 10 59.67 7.13 -22.34
C LEU A 10 58.84 8.41 -22.06
N ILE A 11 57.54 8.44 -22.41
CA ILE A 11 56.58 9.39 -21.84
C ILE A 11 55.31 8.65 -21.39
N VAL A 12 54.97 8.96 -20.14
CA VAL A 12 53.86 8.54 -19.28
C VAL A 12 52.51 8.67 -19.98
N GLY A 13 51.74 7.59 -19.97
CA GLY A 13 50.34 7.56 -20.40
C GLY A 13 49.43 8.27 -19.41
N LEU A 14 49.13 9.55 -19.68
CA LEU A 14 47.94 10.23 -19.19
C LEU A 14 46.78 9.80 -20.08
N ILE A 15 46.01 8.80 -19.64
CA ILE A 15 44.72 8.48 -20.22
C ILE A 15 43.78 9.60 -19.81
N VAL A 16 43.68 10.63 -20.65
CA VAL A 16 42.55 11.56 -20.62
C VAL A 16 41.33 10.73 -21.01
N SER A 17 40.40 10.55 -20.08
CA SER A 17 39.05 10.09 -20.36
C SER A 17 38.37 11.11 -21.26
N ALA A 18 38.61 11.01 -22.57
CA ALA A 18 37.71 11.56 -23.56
C ALA A 18 36.41 10.76 -23.44
N SER A 19 35.48 11.27 -22.62
CA SER A 19 34.10 10.88 -22.70
C SER A 19 33.66 11.09 -24.14
N THR A 20 33.24 10.00 -24.78
CA THR A 20 32.57 10.03 -26.06
C THR A 20 31.27 10.82 -25.86
N ALA A 21 31.32 12.13 -26.10
CA ALA A 21 30.13 12.95 -26.26
C ALA A 21 29.43 12.45 -27.52
N MET A 22 28.52 11.48 -27.34
CA MET A 22 27.56 11.13 -28.39
C MET A 22 26.88 12.43 -28.80
N ALA A 23 26.94 12.78 -30.08
CA ALA A 23 26.19 13.90 -30.62
C ALA A 23 24.71 13.66 -30.32
N GLN A 24 24.15 14.38 -29.33
CA GLN A 24 22.72 14.30 -29.07
C GLN A 24 21.99 14.75 -30.33
N THR A 25 21.09 13.92 -30.83
CA THR A 25 20.14 14.28 -31.88
C THR A 25 18.82 14.70 -31.23
N VAL A 26 18.13 15.70 -31.80
CA VAL A 26 16.82 16.13 -31.31
C VAL A 26 15.83 14.96 -31.36
N ASN A 27 15.13 14.69 -30.26
CA ASN A 27 14.06 13.69 -30.25
C ASN A 27 12.83 14.23 -30.99
N MET A 28 12.62 13.80 -32.23
CA MET A 28 11.49 14.22 -33.05
C MET A 28 10.17 13.51 -32.70
N SER A 29 10.20 12.43 -31.91
CA SER A 29 8.99 11.71 -31.47
C SER A 29 8.30 12.38 -30.27
N SER A 30 9.04 13.21 -29.53
CA SER A 30 8.49 13.97 -28.42
C SER A 30 8.35 15.42 -28.81
N TYR A 31 7.12 15.93 -28.85
CA TYR A 31 6.87 17.30 -29.25
C TYR A 31 5.62 17.91 -28.63
N ILE A 32 5.55 19.23 -28.71
CA ILE A 32 4.41 20.06 -28.31
C ILE A 32 4.08 20.97 -29.48
N THR A 33 2.79 21.09 -29.81
CA THR A 33 2.31 21.95 -30.90
C THR A 33 1.50 23.12 -30.34
N LEU A 34 1.75 24.31 -30.88
CA LEU A 34 1.07 25.56 -30.56
C LEU A 34 0.42 26.12 -31.83
N THR A 35 -0.79 26.66 -31.70
CA THR A 35 -1.34 27.61 -32.69
C THR A 35 -1.07 29.03 -32.21
N VAL A 36 -0.23 29.74 -32.97
CA VAL A 36 0.30 31.07 -32.67
C VAL A 36 -0.18 32.10 -33.70
N LYS A 37 -0.28 33.37 -33.32
CA LYS A 37 -0.46 34.45 -34.32
C LYS A 37 0.78 34.56 -35.20
N ASN A 38 0.62 34.93 -36.47
CA ASN A 38 1.75 35.15 -37.38
C ASN A 38 2.38 36.54 -37.13
N GLY A 39 3.71 36.64 -37.24
CA GLY A 39 4.46 37.90 -37.14
C GLY A 39 4.66 38.43 -35.71
N VAL A 40 4.44 37.61 -34.68
CA VAL A 40 4.59 38.02 -33.27
C VAL A 40 5.74 37.28 -32.59
N ASN A 41 6.28 37.86 -31.53
CA ASN A 41 7.29 37.16 -30.72
C ASN A 41 6.62 36.27 -29.68
N ILE A 42 6.99 35.00 -29.66
CA ILE A 42 6.57 34.02 -28.64
C ILE A 42 7.74 33.75 -27.70
N LYS A 43 7.50 33.98 -26.41
CA LYS A 43 8.41 33.65 -25.32
C LYS A 43 8.07 32.26 -24.79
N LEU A 44 9.08 31.40 -24.73
CA LEU A 44 9.02 30.06 -24.16
C LEU A 44 10.05 29.95 -23.03
N GLN A 45 9.73 29.19 -21.99
CA GLN A 45 10.70 28.78 -20.98
C GLN A 45 10.68 27.25 -20.85
N LEU A 46 11.84 26.64 -21.07
CA LEU A 46 11.99 25.20 -21.20
C LEU A 46 12.96 24.66 -20.15
N LYS A 47 12.72 23.43 -19.67
CA LYS A 47 13.69 22.64 -18.89
C LYS A 47 13.71 21.19 -19.39
N ALA A 48 14.84 20.53 -19.22
CA ALA A 48 15.04 19.12 -19.54
C ALA A 48 15.65 18.37 -18.33
N TYR A 49 15.58 17.03 -18.34
CA TYR A 49 16.19 16.19 -17.30
C TYR A 49 17.73 16.24 -17.31
N THR A 50 18.31 16.38 -18.49
CA THR A 50 19.75 16.39 -18.72
C THR A 50 20.20 17.76 -19.21
N ASP A 51 21.37 18.20 -18.76
CA ASP A 51 21.98 19.39 -19.35
C ASP A 51 22.36 19.12 -20.81
N SER A 52 22.46 20.20 -21.58
CA SER A 52 22.75 20.17 -23.00
C SER A 52 21.73 19.44 -23.89
N THR A 53 20.47 19.33 -23.48
CA THR A 53 19.40 18.70 -24.27
C THR A 53 19.05 19.53 -25.49
N LEU A 54 19.19 18.96 -26.70
CA LEU A 54 18.80 19.67 -27.93
C LEU A 54 17.28 19.67 -28.13
N VAL A 55 16.73 20.86 -28.34
CA VAL A 55 15.31 21.08 -28.68
C VAL A 55 15.24 21.86 -29.98
N LYS A 56 14.38 21.42 -30.91
CA LYS A 56 14.13 22.09 -32.19
C LYS A 56 12.78 22.79 -32.14
N ILE A 57 12.76 24.09 -32.40
CA ILE A 57 11.56 24.89 -32.58
C ILE A 57 11.38 25.10 -34.08
N LYS A 58 10.23 24.68 -34.61
CA LYS A 58 9.87 24.83 -36.02
C LYS A 58 8.58 25.63 -36.13
N ASN A 59 8.60 26.69 -36.93
CA ASN A 59 7.41 27.48 -37.25
C ASN A 59 7.53 27.98 -38.70
N GLY A 60 6.73 27.41 -39.61
CA GLY A 60 6.87 27.65 -41.06
C GLY A 60 8.23 27.22 -41.60
N SER A 61 8.88 28.12 -42.34
CA SER A 61 10.26 27.95 -42.83
C SER A 61 11.33 28.27 -41.78
N ASN A 62 10.95 28.81 -40.61
CA ASN A 62 11.88 29.14 -39.54
C ASN A 62 12.13 27.89 -38.66
N GLU A 63 13.40 27.50 -38.57
CA GLU A 63 13.86 26.41 -37.71
C GLU A 63 14.99 26.90 -36.80
N GLN A 64 14.84 26.68 -35.49
CA GLN A 64 15.81 27.08 -34.48
C GLN A 64 16.12 25.87 -33.59
N ILE A 65 17.40 25.55 -33.42
CA ILE A 65 17.85 24.57 -32.42
C ILE A 65 18.35 25.33 -31.20
N VAL A 66 17.86 24.95 -30.03
CA VAL A 66 18.23 25.53 -28.74
C VAL A 66 18.73 24.44 -27.79
N ILE A 67 19.69 24.80 -26.95
CA ILE A 67 20.23 23.93 -25.92
C ILE A 67 19.45 24.18 -24.62
N VAL A 68 18.71 23.18 -24.16
CA VAL A 68 17.90 23.22 -22.94
C VAL A 68 18.61 22.46 -21.83
N ASN A 69 18.63 23.06 -20.64
CA ASN A 69 19.33 22.53 -19.47
C ASN A 69 18.34 22.14 -18.35
N LYS A 70 18.88 21.62 -17.24
CA LYS A 70 18.11 21.47 -15.99
C LYS A 70 17.68 22.83 -15.44
N ALA A 71 18.54 23.84 -15.63
CA ALA A 71 18.21 25.23 -15.41
C ALA A 71 17.23 25.76 -16.47
N GLN A 72 16.45 26.77 -16.11
CA GLN A 72 15.46 27.35 -17.01
C GLN A 72 16.14 27.98 -18.22
N THR A 73 15.68 27.59 -19.41
CA THR A 73 16.16 28.15 -20.69
C THR A 73 15.05 29.01 -21.27
N ILE A 74 15.31 30.31 -21.45
CA ILE A 74 14.35 31.24 -22.05
C ILE A 74 14.63 31.31 -23.55
N VAL A 75 13.59 31.16 -24.36
CA VAL A 75 13.66 31.26 -25.81
C VAL A 75 12.65 32.28 -26.29
N ASN A 76 13.09 33.19 -27.16
CA ASN A 76 12.22 34.09 -27.90
C ASN A 76 12.23 33.65 -29.37
N HIS A 77 11.05 33.55 -29.97
CA HIS A 77 10.90 33.13 -31.35
C HIS A 77 9.87 33.99 -32.06
N THR A 78 10.29 34.70 -33.11
CA THR A 78 9.39 35.45 -33.98
C THR A 78 8.70 34.51 -34.95
N THR A 79 7.37 34.47 -34.91
CA THR A 79 6.57 33.57 -35.71
C THR A 79 6.52 34.02 -37.18
N THR A 80 6.67 33.07 -38.09
CA THR A 80 6.52 33.22 -39.54
C THR A 80 5.32 32.44 -40.10
N ASP A 81 4.71 31.61 -39.26
CA ASP A 81 3.52 30.81 -39.57
C ASP A 81 2.63 30.68 -38.32
N THR A 82 1.44 30.14 -38.50
CA THR A 82 0.41 29.94 -37.49
C THR A 82 0.60 28.69 -36.64
N ILE A 83 1.40 27.71 -37.09
CA ILE A 83 1.68 26.48 -36.34
C ILE A 83 3.15 26.47 -35.92
N MET A 84 3.40 26.38 -34.61
CA MET A 84 4.72 26.20 -34.04
C MET A 84 4.80 24.81 -33.41
N THR A 85 5.85 24.04 -33.71
CA THR A 85 6.11 22.74 -33.11
C THR A 85 7.47 22.74 -32.42
N ILE A 86 7.50 22.29 -31.17
CA ILE A 86 8.69 22.21 -30.33
C ILE A 86 9.01 20.74 -30.14
N TYR A 87 10.08 20.27 -30.78
CA TYR A 87 10.57 18.89 -30.71
C TYR A 87 11.68 18.75 -29.68
N GLY A 88 11.60 17.75 -28.82
CA GLY A 88 12.61 17.39 -27.84
C GLY A 88 12.04 16.96 -26.50
N ASN A 89 12.90 16.34 -25.68
CA ASN A 89 12.53 15.82 -24.36
C ASN A 89 12.50 16.94 -23.31
N VAL A 90 11.46 17.77 -23.34
CA VAL A 90 11.21 18.78 -22.31
C VAL A 90 10.39 18.20 -21.15
N ILE A 91 10.67 18.67 -19.94
CA ILE A 91 9.95 18.29 -18.70
C ILE A 91 9.20 19.46 -18.06
N THR A 92 9.60 20.68 -18.40
CA THR A 92 8.85 21.90 -18.10
C THR A 92 8.67 22.65 -19.41
N PHE A 93 7.41 22.95 -19.71
CA PHE A 93 7.03 23.76 -20.85
C PHE A 93 6.21 24.94 -20.34
N ASP A 94 6.79 26.13 -20.43
CA ASP A 94 6.13 27.38 -20.08
C ASP A 94 6.01 28.23 -21.34
N CYS A 95 4.78 28.43 -21.78
CA CYS A 95 4.41 29.34 -22.85
C CYS A 95 3.44 30.42 -22.37
N GLY A 96 3.41 30.72 -21.06
CA GLY A 96 2.49 31.72 -20.51
C GLY A 96 2.91 33.17 -20.81
N TYR A 97 1.97 34.10 -20.62
CA TYR A 97 2.14 35.55 -20.76
C TYR A 97 2.56 36.00 -22.16
N ASN A 98 2.06 35.34 -23.20
CA ASN A 98 2.31 35.72 -24.60
C ASN A 98 1.30 36.73 -25.15
N GLY A 99 0.49 37.37 -24.30
CA GLY A 99 -0.40 38.47 -24.70
C GLY A 99 -1.52 38.02 -25.63
N ALA A 100 -2.12 36.86 -25.36
CA ALA A 100 -3.16 36.25 -26.20
C ALA A 100 -2.69 35.89 -27.61
N ASN A 101 -1.39 35.61 -27.78
CA ASN A 101 -0.82 35.20 -29.07
C ASN A 101 -0.87 33.69 -29.28
N ILE A 102 -1.15 32.89 -28.25
CA ILE A 102 -1.38 31.44 -28.35
C ILE A 102 -2.87 31.16 -28.21
N THR A 103 -3.43 30.42 -29.17
CA THR A 103 -4.88 30.14 -29.26
C THR A 103 -5.24 28.65 -29.13
N ALA A 104 -4.27 27.77 -29.33
CA ALA A 104 -4.39 26.34 -29.06
C ALA A 104 -3.02 25.77 -28.68
N LEU A 105 -3.04 24.71 -27.87
CA LEU A 105 -1.87 24.01 -27.36
C LEU A 105 -2.19 22.51 -27.30
N ASP A 106 -1.35 21.69 -27.92
CA ASP A 106 -1.39 20.24 -27.85
C ASP A 106 -0.06 19.70 -27.27
N PRO A 107 -0.05 19.29 -25.99
CA PRO A 107 1.09 18.67 -25.34
C PRO A 107 1.10 17.14 -25.42
N SER A 108 0.16 16.51 -26.13
CA SER A 108 -0.15 15.08 -25.99
C SER A 108 0.98 14.14 -26.44
N HIS A 109 1.90 14.62 -27.27
CA HIS A 109 3.09 13.91 -27.75
C HIS A 109 4.32 14.07 -26.83
N ASN A 110 4.24 14.87 -25.78
CA ASN A 110 5.28 15.01 -24.76
C ASN A 110 4.83 14.38 -23.42
N ILE A 111 4.70 13.06 -23.41
CA ILE A 111 4.16 12.28 -22.28
C ILE A 111 5.00 12.38 -20.98
N GLY A 112 6.28 12.78 -21.09
CA GLY A 112 7.21 12.95 -19.98
C GLY A 112 7.11 14.30 -19.26
N LEU A 113 6.16 15.17 -19.62
CA LEU A 113 6.02 16.50 -19.07
C LEU A 113 5.64 16.46 -17.58
N LEU A 114 6.42 17.15 -16.74
CA LEU A 114 6.16 17.30 -15.30
C LEU A 114 5.43 18.61 -14.97
N LYS A 115 5.70 19.68 -15.73
CA LYS A 115 5.12 21.01 -15.51
C LYS A 115 4.68 21.62 -16.83
N LEU A 116 3.42 22.05 -16.89
CA LEU A 116 2.86 22.77 -18.01
C LEU A 116 2.33 24.12 -17.53
N ILE A 117 2.83 25.21 -18.11
CA ILE A 117 2.40 26.58 -17.83
C ILE A 117 2.01 27.20 -19.17
N CYS A 118 0.74 27.56 -19.31
CA CYS A 118 0.14 28.11 -20.52
C CYS A 118 -0.87 29.22 -20.18
N SER A 119 -0.51 30.05 -19.20
CA SER A 119 -1.39 31.06 -18.60
C SER A 119 -1.40 32.38 -19.36
N SER A 120 -2.49 33.16 -19.22
CA SER A 120 -2.63 34.50 -19.82
C SER A 120 -2.52 34.52 -21.35
N ASP A 121 -3.26 33.62 -22.00
CA ASP A 121 -3.35 33.47 -23.45
C ASP A 121 -4.81 33.40 -23.92
N SER A 122 -5.09 32.82 -25.10
CA SER A 122 -6.45 32.66 -25.65
C SER A 122 -6.76 31.21 -26.00
N ILE A 123 -6.28 30.27 -25.19
CA ILE A 123 -6.47 28.84 -25.39
C ILE A 123 -7.91 28.47 -25.07
N ARG A 124 -8.58 27.78 -26.01
CA ARG A 124 -9.98 27.33 -25.85
C ARG A 124 -10.12 25.85 -25.46
N ASN A 125 -9.17 25.03 -25.94
CA ASN A 125 -9.15 23.60 -25.69
C ASN A 125 -7.74 23.21 -25.25
N LEU A 126 -7.67 22.38 -24.21
CA LEU A 126 -6.42 21.84 -23.69
C LEU A 126 -6.65 20.39 -23.28
N ASP A 127 -6.02 19.45 -23.99
CA ASP A 127 -6.00 18.03 -23.63
C ASP A 127 -4.66 17.69 -22.96
N VAL A 128 -4.73 17.29 -21.69
CA VAL A 128 -3.57 16.86 -20.90
C VAL A 128 -3.65 15.38 -20.51
N THR A 129 -4.62 14.62 -21.04
CA THR A 129 -4.91 13.25 -20.60
C THR A 129 -3.78 12.26 -20.87
N LYS A 130 -2.90 12.57 -21.83
CA LYS A 130 -1.69 11.80 -22.15
C LYS A 130 -0.47 12.17 -21.29
N ASN A 131 -0.47 13.33 -20.63
CA ASN A 131 0.63 13.80 -19.79
C ASN A 131 0.50 13.24 -18.36
N THR A 132 0.51 11.92 -18.21
CA THR A 132 0.26 11.24 -16.91
C THR A 132 1.32 11.51 -15.84
N SER A 133 2.45 12.10 -16.23
CA SER A 133 3.54 12.49 -15.33
C SER A 133 3.39 13.90 -14.73
N LEU A 134 2.36 14.65 -15.13
CA LEU A 134 2.18 16.05 -14.77
C LEU A 134 1.99 16.24 -13.25
N GLU A 135 2.82 17.09 -12.65
CA GLU A 135 2.78 17.47 -11.23
C GLU A 135 2.25 18.89 -11.02
N LEU A 136 2.43 19.77 -12.01
CA LEU A 136 1.91 21.15 -12.01
C LEU A 136 1.26 21.46 -13.35
N LEU A 137 0.01 21.92 -13.29
CA LEU A 137 -0.70 22.49 -14.43
C LEU A 137 -1.12 23.93 -14.10
N ASP A 138 -0.64 24.88 -14.90
CA ASP A 138 -1.11 26.24 -14.89
C ASP A 138 -1.66 26.63 -16.26
N CYS A 139 -2.98 26.76 -16.34
CA CYS A 139 -3.74 27.13 -17.54
C CYS A 139 -4.67 28.31 -17.26
N ASN A 140 -4.34 29.14 -16.26
CA ASN A 140 -5.20 30.26 -15.86
C ASN A 140 -5.31 31.35 -16.93
N SER A 141 -6.35 32.19 -16.84
CA SER A 141 -6.56 33.35 -17.71
C SER A 141 -6.57 32.95 -19.19
N ASN A 142 -7.47 32.03 -19.54
CA ASN A 142 -7.70 31.50 -20.89
C ASN A 142 -9.21 31.48 -21.18
N GLN A 143 -9.62 30.74 -22.22
CA GLN A 143 -11.01 30.59 -22.66
C GLN A 143 -11.47 29.13 -22.58
N LEU A 144 -10.93 28.33 -21.65
CA LEU A 144 -11.23 26.91 -21.55
C LEU A 144 -12.69 26.69 -21.13
N GLY A 145 -13.45 25.94 -21.94
CA GLY A 145 -14.82 25.50 -21.61
C GLY A 145 -14.87 24.18 -20.84
N SER A 146 -13.84 23.34 -20.99
CA SER A 146 -13.69 22.06 -20.29
C SER A 146 -12.22 21.75 -20.03
N LEU A 147 -11.96 20.95 -18.99
CA LEU A 147 -10.63 20.47 -18.67
C LEU A 147 -10.72 19.08 -18.01
N ASP A 148 -10.11 18.05 -18.62
CA ASP A 148 -10.00 16.71 -18.05
C ASP A 148 -8.60 16.51 -17.45
N VAL A 149 -8.56 16.39 -16.11
CA VAL A 149 -7.33 16.11 -15.35
C VAL A 149 -7.32 14.71 -14.71
N THR A 150 -8.30 13.86 -15.01
CA THR A 150 -8.53 12.58 -14.32
C THR A 150 -7.39 11.58 -14.51
N LYS A 151 -6.59 11.74 -15.56
CA LYS A 151 -5.40 10.90 -15.85
C LYS A 151 -4.11 11.45 -15.23
N ASN A 152 -4.10 12.69 -14.77
CA ASN A 152 -2.92 13.34 -14.20
C ASN A 152 -2.83 13.10 -12.68
N THR A 153 -2.81 11.83 -12.26
CA THR A 153 -2.89 11.42 -10.84
C THR A 153 -1.70 11.88 -9.98
N LYS A 154 -0.62 12.36 -10.62
CA LYS A 154 0.55 12.96 -9.96
C LYS A 154 0.42 14.46 -9.68
N LEU A 155 -0.66 15.13 -10.12
CA LEU A 155 -0.85 16.57 -9.91
C LEU A 155 -0.80 16.94 -8.43
N ARG A 156 0.04 17.91 -8.12
CA ARG A 156 0.18 18.55 -6.79
C ARG A 156 -0.34 19.99 -6.79
N LYS A 157 -0.28 20.68 -7.92
CA LYS A 157 -0.79 22.05 -8.07
C LYS A 157 -1.59 22.21 -9.36
N LEU A 158 -2.80 22.75 -9.25
CA LEU A 158 -3.68 23.05 -10.37
C LEU A 158 -4.16 24.51 -10.32
N ASN A 159 -3.74 25.30 -11.31
CA ASN A 159 -4.19 26.66 -11.55
C ASN A 159 -5.03 26.69 -12.84
N CYS A 160 -6.34 26.85 -12.71
CA CYS A 160 -7.29 26.91 -13.83
C CYS A 160 -8.28 28.09 -13.70
N PHE A 161 -7.96 29.08 -12.87
CA PHE A 161 -8.79 30.25 -12.64
C PHE A 161 -8.92 31.16 -13.87
N LEU A 162 -9.93 32.04 -13.90
CA LEU A 162 -10.23 32.93 -15.03
C LEU A 162 -10.36 32.16 -16.35
N ASN A 163 -11.30 31.22 -16.38
CA ASN A 163 -11.70 30.43 -17.54
C ASN A 163 -13.24 30.33 -17.59
N ASN A 164 -13.77 29.52 -18.52
CA ASN A 164 -15.21 29.30 -18.70
C ASN A 164 -15.65 27.89 -18.26
N LEU A 165 -14.96 27.28 -17.28
CA LEU A 165 -15.22 25.91 -16.86
C LEU A 165 -16.53 25.81 -16.05
N SER A 166 -17.41 24.89 -16.42
CA SER A 166 -18.66 24.61 -15.67
C SER A 166 -18.55 23.43 -14.70
N SER A 167 -17.60 22.53 -14.92
CA SER A 167 -17.36 21.33 -14.10
C SER A 167 -15.88 20.97 -14.11
N LEU A 168 -15.41 20.33 -13.04
CA LEU A 168 -14.04 19.84 -12.91
C LEU A 168 -14.05 18.59 -12.02
N ASP A 169 -13.63 17.44 -12.56
CA ASP A 169 -13.41 16.22 -11.77
C ASP A 169 -11.94 16.14 -11.35
N ILE A 170 -11.71 16.31 -10.05
CA ILE A 170 -10.40 16.18 -9.41
C ILE A 170 -10.30 14.96 -8.48
N THR A 171 -11.29 14.06 -8.50
CA THR A 171 -11.38 12.95 -7.53
C THR A 171 -10.24 11.93 -7.66
N LYS A 172 -9.57 11.89 -8.83
CA LYS A 172 -8.40 11.05 -9.10
C LYS A 172 -7.07 11.72 -8.76
N ASN A 173 -7.06 13.03 -8.52
CA ASN A 173 -5.85 13.80 -8.25
C ASN A 173 -5.59 13.88 -6.73
N THR A 174 -5.48 12.72 -6.07
CA THR A 174 -5.39 12.61 -4.60
C THR A 174 -4.11 13.22 -4.01
N ARG A 175 -3.13 13.56 -4.86
CA ARG A 175 -1.88 14.24 -4.50
C ARG A 175 -1.95 15.77 -4.52
N LEU A 176 -3.11 16.37 -4.85
CA LEU A 176 -3.29 17.81 -4.89
C LEU A 176 -3.06 18.48 -3.53
N VAL A 177 -2.21 19.49 -3.52
CA VAL A 177 -1.86 20.33 -2.37
C VAL A 177 -2.41 21.75 -2.51
N GLU A 178 -2.49 22.26 -3.75
CA GLU A 178 -2.98 23.59 -4.05
C GLU A 178 -3.94 23.57 -5.25
N LEU A 179 -5.14 24.16 -5.06
CA LEU A 179 -6.17 24.29 -6.08
C LEU A 179 -6.60 25.75 -6.23
N ASN A 180 -6.29 26.36 -7.37
CA ASN A 180 -6.78 27.69 -7.75
C ASN A 180 -7.72 27.58 -8.95
N CYS A 181 -9.02 27.64 -8.68
CA CYS A 181 -10.09 27.41 -9.65
C CYS A 181 -11.15 28.54 -9.65
N HIS A 182 -10.82 29.69 -9.07
CA HIS A 182 -11.70 30.84 -8.95
C HIS A 182 -12.09 31.46 -10.31
N SER A 183 -13.13 32.28 -10.32
CA SER A 183 -13.58 33.01 -11.53
C SER A 183 -13.85 32.06 -12.71
N ASN A 184 -14.67 31.06 -12.47
CA ASN A 184 -15.19 30.08 -13.44
C ASN A 184 -16.73 30.00 -13.29
N CYS A 185 -17.36 28.96 -13.80
CA CYS A 185 -18.81 28.74 -13.78
C CYS A 185 -19.23 27.52 -12.94
N PHE A 186 -18.44 27.07 -11.96
CA PHE A 186 -18.74 25.85 -11.19
C PHE A 186 -20.00 26.01 -10.32
N THR A 187 -20.93 25.06 -10.42
CA THR A 187 -22.10 24.95 -9.52
C THR A 187 -21.87 23.96 -8.38
N SER A 188 -20.94 23.03 -8.56
CA SER A 188 -20.52 22.04 -7.57
C SER A 188 -19.03 21.74 -7.72
N LEU A 189 -18.37 21.36 -6.63
CA LEU A 189 -16.98 20.95 -6.63
C LEU A 189 -16.77 19.87 -5.55
N ASP A 190 -16.33 18.68 -5.94
CA ASP A 190 -15.98 17.60 -5.00
C ASP A 190 -14.48 17.63 -4.70
N VAL A 191 -14.13 18.00 -3.47
CA VAL A 191 -12.74 18.01 -2.96
C VAL A 191 -12.48 16.89 -1.94
N THR A 192 -13.44 15.99 -1.71
CA THR A 192 -13.41 15.02 -0.60
C THR A 192 -12.34 13.96 -0.74
N LYS A 193 -11.83 13.72 -1.95
CA LYS A 193 -10.73 12.78 -2.24
C LYS A 193 -9.34 13.45 -2.20
N ASN A 194 -9.28 14.77 -2.12
CA ASN A 194 -8.04 15.55 -2.17
C ASN A 194 -7.58 15.94 -0.76
N THR A 195 -7.33 14.93 0.08
CA THR A 195 -7.09 15.10 1.53
C THR A 195 -5.77 15.82 1.87
N LEU A 196 -4.89 16.02 0.88
CA LEU A 196 -3.62 16.75 1.01
C LEU A 196 -3.74 18.26 0.70
N LEU A 197 -4.94 18.76 0.34
CA LEU A 197 -5.14 20.18 0.02
C LEU A 197 -4.83 21.07 1.23
N ILE A 198 -3.93 22.03 1.02
CA ILE A 198 -3.56 23.09 1.99
C ILE A 198 -4.28 24.40 1.64
N ASN A 199 -4.41 24.72 0.35
CA ASN A 199 -5.05 25.95 -0.11
C ASN A 199 -6.10 25.65 -1.17
N ILE A 200 -7.32 26.16 -0.96
CA ILE A 200 -8.40 26.12 -1.95
C ILE A 200 -8.82 27.56 -2.24
N ASN A 201 -8.64 27.97 -3.50
CA ASN A 201 -9.19 29.20 -4.01
C ASN A 201 -10.29 28.90 -5.04
N CYS A 202 -11.55 29.05 -4.63
CA CYS A 202 -12.74 28.78 -5.43
C CYS A 202 -13.69 29.99 -5.52
N HIS A 203 -13.21 31.20 -5.21
CA HIS A 203 -14.04 32.41 -5.22
C HIS A 203 -14.63 32.73 -6.61
N GLY A 204 -15.67 33.54 -6.70
CA GLY A 204 -16.22 33.98 -8.00
C GLY A 204 -16.74 32.84 -8.88
N ASN A 205 -17.36 31.82 -8.27
CA ASN A 205 -18.06 30.72 -8.95
C ASN A 205 -19.56 30.77 -8.60
N ARG A 206 -20.30 29.68 -8.85
CA ARG A 206 -21.73 29.55 -8.54
C ARG A 206 -22.00 28.41 -7.54
N LEU A 207 -21.03 28.12 -6.66
CA LEU A 207 -21.15 27.03 -5.68
C LEU A 207 -22.25 27.35 -4.66
N THR A 208 -23.13 26.39 -4.41
CA THR A 208 -24.18 26.47 -3.38
C THR A 208 -23.83 25.70 -2.11
N SER A 209 -22.86 24.78 -2.19
CA SER A 209 -22.32 24.00 -1.09
C SER A 209 -20.88 23.59 -1.37
N LEU A 210 -20.11 23.30 -0.33
CA LEU A 210 -18.77 22.76 -0.46
C LEU A 210 -18.48 21.87 0.76
N ASP A 211 -18.24 20.57 0.53
CA ASP A 211 -17.82 19.66 1.60
C ASP A 211 -16.30 19.62 1.70
N ILE A 212 -15.79 20.15 2.79
CA ILE A 212 -14.36 20.19 3.13
C ILE A 212 -13.99 19.27 4.31
N SER A 213 -14.91 18.40 4.74
CA SER A 213 -14.76 17.57 5.94
C SER A 213 -13.58 16.59 5.88
N ARG A 214 -13.09 16.29 4.68
CA ARG A 214 -11.96 15.37 4.44
C ARG A 214 -10.63 16.11 4.18
N ASN A 215 -10.63 17.44 4.05
CA ASN A 215 -9.45 18.22 3.72
C ASN A 215 -8.72 18.67 5.00
N THR A 216 -8.21 17.72 5.77
CA THR A 216 -7.66 17.97 7.12
C THR A 216 -6.42 18.88 7.13
N GLN A 217 -5.72 19.02 5.99
CA GLN A 217 -4.56 19.90 5.84
C GLN A 217 -4.90 21.33 5.43
N LEU A 218 -6.18 21.67 5.20
CA LEU A 218 -6.59 22.94 4.60
C LEU A 218 -6.31 24.13 5.53
N ASP A 219 -5.39 25.02 5.19
CA ASP A 219 -5.05 26.21 6.00
C ASP A 219 -5.70 27.50 5.45
N THR A 220 -6.01 27.55 4.16
CA THR A 220 -6.63 28.73 3.56
C THR A 220 -7.77 28.35 2.62
N LEU A 221 -8.92 29.00 2.80
CA LEU A 221 -10.09 28.87 1.94
C LEU A 221 -10.58 30.24 1.44
N TYR A 222 -10.47 30.49 0.13
CA TYR A 222 -11.04 31.65 -0.53
C TYR A 222 -12.35 31.26 -1.22
N CYS A 223 -13.49 31.66 -0.64
CA CYS A 223 -14.81 31.19 -1.09
C CYS A 223 -15.83 32.32 -1.35
N TYR A 224 -15.43 33.59 -1.25
CA TYR A 224 -16.28 34.75 -1.56
C TYR A 224 -16.81 34.75 -3.00
N GLY A 225 -17.86 35.54 -3.27
CA GLY A 225 -18.45 35.64 -4.62
C GLY A 225 -19.02 34.32 -5.17
N ASN A 226 -19.46 33.41 -4.30
CA ASN A 226 -20.22 32.20 -4.64
C ASN A 226 -21.72 32.37 -4.30
N ALA A 227 -22.53 31.37 -4.64
CA ALA A 227 -23.97 31.34 -4.38
C ALA A 227 -24.33 30.64 -3.05
N PHE A 228 -23.51 30.81 -2.02
CA PHE A 228 -23.76 30.22 -0.71
C PHE A 228 -24.90 30.94 0.02
N THR A 229 -25.77 30.17 0.66
CA THR A 229 -26.73 30.64 1.66
C THR A 229 -26.10 30.69 3.06
N THR A 230 -26.80 31.30 4.03
CA THR A 230 -26.36 31.31 5.43
C THR A 230 -26.20 29.89 5.96
N ALA A 231 -27.18 29.01 5.71
CA ALA A 231 -27.14 27.61 6.14
C ALA A 231 -25.98 26.82 5.51
N SER A 232 -25.67 27.05 4.23
CA SER A 232 -24.53 26.37 3.59
C SER A 232 -23.19 26.88 4.11
N LEU A 233 -23.06 28.17 4.44
CA LEU A 233 -21.85 28.70 5.07
C LEU A 233 -21.67 28.18 6.50
N ASP A 234 -22.75 28.10 7.27
CA ASP A 234 -22.73 27.47 8.59
C ASP A 234 -22.32 25.99 8.48
N THR A 235 -22.80 25.27 7.47
CA THR A 235 -22.36 23.90 7.17
C THR A 235 -20.87 23.84 6.82
N ILE A 236 -20.38 24.78 6.01
CA ILE A 236 -18.94 24.89 5.70
C ILE A 236 -18.14 25.12 6.99
N TYR A 237 -18.58 26.03 7.87
CA TYR A 237 -17.91 26.25 9.16
C TYR A 237 -17.88 24.98 10.01
N CYS A 238 -18.96 24.19 9.99
CA CYS A 238 -19.00 22.89 10.66
C CYS A 238 -18.09 21.83 10.03
N SER A 239 -17.84 21.90 8.73
CA SER A 239 -16.94 20.97 8.03
C SER A 239 -15.48 21.42 8.04
N LEU A 240 -15.15 22.63 8.49
CA LEU A 240 -13.77 23.08 8.62
C LEU A 240 -12.98 22.11 9.51
N PRO A 241 -11.72 21.78 9.17
CA PRO A 241 -10.87 20.93 10.00
C PRO A 241 -10.36 21.67 11.23
N ASP A 242 -10.18 20.96 12.34
CA ASP A 242 -9.58 21.53 13.55
C ASP A 242 -8.10 21.91 13.33
N LYS A 243 -7.72 23.10 13.82
CA LYS A 243 -6.34 23.62 13.75
C LYS A 243 -5.73 23.71 15.14
N PHE A 244 -4.41 23.49 15.24
CA PHE A 244 -3.67 23.57 16.51
C PHE A 244 -3.18 25.00 16.74
N THR A 245 -3.00 25.38 18.00
CA THR A 245 -2.85 26.77 18.50
C THR A 245 -1.67 27.58 17.93
N ALA A 246 -0.78 27.00 17.13
CA ALA A 246 0.29 27.72 16.43
C ALA A 246 -0.07 28.13 14.97
N ASN A 247 -0.99 27.41 14.30
CA ASN A 247 -1.35 27.65 12.90
C ASN A 247 -2.83 28.03 12.81
N ILE A 248 -3.13 29.33 12.93
CA ILE A 248 -4.50 29.82 12.76
C ILE A 248 -4.82 29.88 11.26
N ALA A 249 -5.70 28.99 10.80
CA ALA A 249 -6.17 28.96 9.42
C ALA A 249 -7.10 30.15 9.12
N THR A 250 -7.33 30.43 7.84
CA THR A 250 -8.19 31.56 7.45
C THR A 250 -9.18 31.19 6.35
N ILE A 251 -10.45 31.52 6.59
CA ILE A 251 -11.52 31.48 5.60
C ILE A 251 -11.89 32.91 5.20
N TYR A 252 -11.99 33.14 3.89
CA TYR A 252 -12.37 34.42 3.29
C TYR A 252 -13.73 34.30 2.58
N PRO A 253 -14.86 34.44 3.31
CA PRO A 253 -16.20 34.36 2.73
C PRO A 253 -16.68 35.66 2.09
N LEU A 254 -15.99 36.79 2.31
CA LEU A 254 -16.29 38.10 1.69
C LEU A 254 -15.03 38.73 1.09
N LEU A 255 -15.19 39.40 -0.05
CA LEU A 255 -14.13 40.18 -0.68
C LEU A 255 -13.78 41.41 0.19
N ASN A 256 -14.79 42.21 0.56
CA ASN A 256 -14.64 43.48 1.28
C ASN A 256 -15.95 43.90 1.98
N TYR A 257 -15.96 45.07 2.63
CA TYR A 257 -17.10 45.57 3.42
C TYR A 257 -18.37 45.87 2.60
N SER A 258 -18.24 46.03 1.28
CA SER A 258 -19.32 46.32 0.34
C SER A 258 -19.75 45.09 -0.47
N ASP A 259 -19.26 43.90 -0.11
CA ASP A 259 -19.59 42.65 -0.80
C ASP A 259 -21.11 42.35 -0.73
N PRO A 260 -21.76 41.98 -1.85
CA PRO A 260 -23.20 41.75 -1.89
C PRO A 260 -23.67 40.61 -0.97
N ASN A 261 -22.80 39.65 -0.65
CA ASN A 261 -23.12 38.51 0.23
C ASN A 261 -22.93 38.84 1.72
N LYS A 262 -22.65 40.10 2.07
CA LYS A 262 -22.39 40.52 3.45
C LYS A 262 -23.52 40.13 4.42
N ALA A 263 -24.78 40.39 4.07
CA ALA A 263 -25.92 40.05 4.93
C ALA A 263 -25.98 38.55 5.23
N ILE A 264 -25.66 37.71 4.23
CA ILE A 264 -25.65 36.24 4.34
C ILE A 264 -24.58 35.80 5.35
N VAL A 265 -23.35 36.32 5.21
CA VAL A 265 -22.22 35.97 6.09
C VAL A 265 -22.43 36.52 7.49
N LEU A 266 -22.94 37.75 7.65
CA LEU A 266 -23.25 38.32 8.97
C LEU A 266 -24.27 37.48 9.74
N ALA A 267 -25.20 36.81 9.07
CA ALA A 267 -26.21 35.96 9.69
C ALA A 267 -25.71 34.57 10.13
N THR A 268 -24.46 34.18 9.79
CA THR A 268 -23.85 32.90 10.19
C THR A 268 -23.36 32.90 11.63
N ASN A 269 -22.97 31.74 12.17
CA ASN A 269 -22.30 31.62 13.46
C ASN A 269 -20.81 31.33 13.29
N LYS A 270 -19.97 32.39 13.24
CA LYS A 270 -18.52 32.25 13.09
C LYS A 270 -17.87 31.46 14.23
N GLN A 271 -18.53 31.32 15.37
CA GLN A 271 -18.01 30.60 16.53
C GLN A 271 -17.73 29.14 16.18
N ASN A 272 -18.48 28.56 15.25
CA ASN A 272 -18.24 27.22 14.72
C ASN A 272 -16.88 27.10 14.01
N ALA A 273 -16.43 28.17 13.33
CA ALA A 273 -15.12 28.22 12.70
C ALA A 273 -14.02 28.56 13.72
N THR A 274 -14.25 29.57 14.57
CA THR A 274 -13.22 30.00 15.54
C THR A 274 -12.94 28.95 16.61
N ALA A 275 -13.93 28.13 17.00
CA ALA A 275 -13.73 26.99 17.90
C ALA A 275 -12.72 25.97 17.35
N LYS A 276 -12.57 25.94 16.01
CA LYS A 276 -11.64 25.08 15.29
C LYS A 276 -10.33 25.81 14.92
N ASN A 277 -10.06 26.96 15.53
CA ASN A 277 -8.91 27.83 15.26
C ASN A 277 -8.85 28.38 13.81
N TRP A 278 -10.01 28.76 13.26
CA TRP A 278 -10.12 29.49 11.99
C TRP A 278 -10.46 30.97 12.19
N ASN A 279 -9.77 31.83 11.44
CA ASN A 279 -10.13 33.23 11.26
C ASN A 279 -11.18 33.37 10.16
N VAL A 280 -12.24 34.14 10.42
CA VAL A 280 -13.22 34.55 9.40
C VAL A 280 -12.96 36.01 9.03
N LYS A 281 -12.39 36.26 7.85
CA LYS A 281 -11.83 37.57 7.46
C LYS A 281 -12.31 38.06 6.10
N TYR A 282 -12.26 39.38 5.91
CA TYR A 282 -12.35 39.99 4.57
C TYR A 282 -11.04 39.75 3.81
N PHE A 283 -11.13 39.38 2.53
CA PHE A 283 -9.94 39.16 1.71
C PHE A 283 -9.11 40.43 1.53
N GLN A 284 -9.74 41.57 1.22
CA GLN A 284 -9.04 42.79 0.80
C GLN A 284 -8.11 43.38 1.87
N ASN A 285 -8.48 43.32 3.15
CA ASN A 285 -7.76 44.00 4.23
C ASN A 285 -7.47 43.10 5.44
N ASN A 286 -7.79 41.81 5.37
CA ASN A 286 -7.64 40.84 6.47
C ASN A 286 -8.37 41.22 7.77
N ALA A 287 -9.33 42.15 7.74
CA ALA A 287 -10.12 42.50 8.92
C ALA A 287 -11.06 41.35 9.29
N ASN A 288 -11.21 41.10 10.60
CA ASN A 288 -12.12 40.08 11.11
C ASN A 288 -13.59 40.45 10.83
N ILE A 289 -14.39 39.47 10.46
CA ILE A 289 -15.83 39.61 10.27
C ILE A 289 -16.53 39.29 11.61
N SER A 290 -17.51 40.11 11.99
CA SER A 290 -18.40 39.84 13.13
C SER A 290 -19.71 39.25 12.61
N THR A 291 -20.25 38.22 13.26
CA THR A 291 -21.50 37.58 12.85
C THR A 291 -22.49 37.53 14.01
N THR A 292 -23.79 37.38 13.73
CA THR A 292 -24.90 37.44 14.69
C THR A 292 -25.68 36.13 14.80
N GLY A 293 -25.40 35.15 13.95
CA GLY A 293 -26.07 33.86 13.93
C GLY A 293 -25.77 33.00 15.16
N ARG A 294 -26.66 32.05 15.43
CA ARG A 294 -26.60 31.14 16.61
C ARG A 294 -26.59 29.66 16.24
N TYR A 295 -26.48 29.31 14.96
CA TYR A 295 -26.45 27.92 14.51
C TYR A 295 -25.25 27.20 15.12
N VAL A 296 -25.45 26.08 15.81
CA VAL A 296 -24.37 25.27 16.40
C VAL A 296 -24.29 23.95 15.64
N CYS A 297 -23.09 23.53 15.27
CA CYS A 297 -22.88 22.27 14.56
C CYS A 297 -23.41 21.08 15.35
N THR A 298 -24.39 20.35 14.82
CA THR A 298 -25.03 19.20 15.50
C THR A 298 -24.26 17.88 15.35
N ASN A 299 -22.99 17.91 14.94
CA ASN A 299 -22.11 16.75 14.90
C ASN A 299 -21.01 16.89 15.96
N GLY A 300 -21.28 16.36 17.15
CA GLY A 300 -20.27 15.71 17.98
C GLY A 300 -19.33 16.55 18.85
N SER A 301 -19.78 17.62 19.52
CA SER A 301 -19.05 18.04 20.73
C SER A 301 -19.98 18.52 21.85
N GLY A 302 -19.93 17.76 22.94
CA GLY A 302 -20.62 18.01 24.19
C GLY A 302 -20.46 16.84 25.16
N ASN A 303 -19.21 16.50 25.52
CA ASN A 303 -18.80 15.58 26.60
C ASN A 303 -18.81 14.04 26.40
N SER A 304 -19.19 13.48 25.25
CA SER A 304 -19.09 12.01 25.06
C SER A 304 -17.71 11.58 24.53
N VAL A 305 -17.10 10.59 25.17
CA VAL A 305 -15.80 10.00 24.77
C VAL A 305 -15.92 9.31 23.41
N ASN A 306 -14.97 9.55 22.50
CA ASN A 306 -14.90 8.81 21.24
C ASN A 306 -14.40 7.37 21.50
N MET A 307 -15.32 6.41 21.50
CA MET A 307 -15.02 5.00 21.75
C MET A 307 -14.43 4.26 20.54
N ASN A 308 -14.43 4.87 19.35
CA ASN A 308 -13.85 4.27 18.13
C ASN A 308 -12.35 4.55 17.98
N SER A 309 -11.83 5.57 18.70
CA SER A 309 -10.41 5.87 18.77
C SER A 309 -9.86 5.35 20.09
N TYR A 310 -8.94 4.39 20.07
CA TYR A 310 -8.42 3.82 21.32
C TYR A 310 -7.01 3.23 21.21
N ILE A 311 -6.38 3.06 22.37
CA ILE A 311 -5.09 2.39 22.56
C ILE A 311 -5.29 1.24 23.55
N LYS A 312 -4.91 0.02 23.17
CA LYS A 312 -4.98 -1.17 24.04
C LYS A 312 -3.64 -1.45 24.71
N LEU A 313 -3.68 -1.88 25.96
CA LEU A 313 -2.51 -2.26 26.74
C LEU A 313 -2.77 -3.57 27.48
N THR A 314 -1.73 -4.40 27.57
CA THR A 314 -1.69 -5.50 28.54
C THR A 314 -0.83 -5.07 29.72
N VAL A 315 -1.45 -5.01 30.89
CA VAL A 315 -0.89 -4.45 32.11
C VAL A 315 -0.87 -5.46 33.25
N LYS A 316 -0.02 -5.24 34.26
CA LYS A 316 -0.03 -6.06 35.48
C LYS A 316 -1.16 -5.59 36.41
N SER A 317 -2.16 -6.45 36.62
CA SER A 317 -3.31 -6.16 37.48
C SER A 317 -2.86 -5.79 38.90
N GLY A 318 -3.47 -4.74 39.47
CA GLY A 318 -3.19 -4.22 40.81
C GLY A 318 -2.03 -3.22 40.90
N GLU A 319 -1.23 -3.05 39.84
CA GLU A 319 -0.07 -2.16 39.84
C GLU A 319 -0.41 -0.76 39.32
N ALA A 320 0.36 0.23 39.76
CA ALA A 320 0.27 1.59 39.23
C ALA A 320 0.92 1.68 37.85
N ILE A 321 0.18 2.26 36.90
CA ILE A 321 0.61 2.51 35.53
C ILE A 321 0.75 4.01 35.32
N LYS A 322 1.95 4.44 34.92
CA LYS A 322 2.31 5.79 34.52
C LYS A 322 1.74 6.11 33.15
N PHE A 323 0.96 7.19 33.07
CA PHE A 323 0.44 7.75 31.82
C PHE A 323 0.57 9.26 31.75
N ASN A 324 0.82 9.78 30.55
CA ASN A 324 0.55 11.15 30.20
C ASN A 324 -0.13 11.19 28.84
N PHE A 325 -0.94 12.22 28.64
CA PHE A 325 -1.79 12.35 27.45
C PHE A 325 -1.73 13.78 26.96
N ARG A 326 -1.84 13.94 25.65
CA ARG A 326 -2.29 15.19 25.04
C ARG A 326 -3.25 14.89 23.91
N ALA A 327 -4.22 15.76 23.72
CA ALA A 327 -5.24 15.65 22.70
C ALA A 327 -5.04 16.69 21.59
N LEU A 328 -5.78 16.53 20.51
CA LEU A 328 -5.79 17.49 19.41
C LEU A 328 -6.55 18.78 19.81
N ALA A 329 -7.65 18.64 20.56
CA ALA A 329 -8.46 19.76 21.02
C ALA A 329 -8.39 19.92 22.55
N PRO A 330 -8.52 21.14 23.10
CA PRO A 330 -8.68 21.33 24.53
C PRO A 330 -9.97 20.66 25.00
N ASN A 331 -10.01 20.22 26.26
CA ASN A 331 -11.18 19.57 26.84
C ASN A 331 -11.65 18.35 26.02
N THR A 332 -10.73 17.50 25.55
CA THR A 332 -11.09 16.24 24.89
C THR A 332 -11.43 15.20 25.95
N PRO A 333 -12.65 14.62 25.95
CA PRO A 333 -13.02 13.56 26.89
C PRO A 333 -12.29 12.26 26.55
N VAL A 334 -11.60 11.70 27.54
CA VAL A 334 -10.85 10.44 27.45
C VAL A 334 -11.35 9.49 28.53
N LYS A 335 -11.52 8.23 28.17
CA LYS A 335 -11.94 7.16 29.08
C LYS A 335 -10.88 6.09 29.17
N ILE A 336 -10.51 5.72 30.39
CA ILE A 336 -9.72 4.51 30.65
C ILE A 336 -10.67 3.45 31.16
N THR A 337 -10.63 2.27 30.56
CA THR A 337 -11.31 1.06 31.01
C THR A 337 -10.24 0.03 31.42
N SER A 338 -10.29 -0.48 32.64
CA SER A 338 -9.42 -1.54 33.14
C SER A 338 -10.22 -2.54 33.97
N GLY A 339 -10.31 -3.79 33.54
CA GLY A 339 -11.24 -4.75 34.13
C GLY A 339 -12.69 -4.24 34.09
N SER A 340 -13.36 -4.21 35.24
CA SER A 340 -14.72 -3.65 35.39
C SER A 340 -14.74 -2.15 35.75
N HIS A 341 -13.60 -1.46 35.74
CA HIS A 341 -13.48 -0.08 36.20
C HIS A 341 -13.30 0.88 35.03
N ASP A 342 -14.08 1.95 35.05
CA ASP A 342 -14.08 3.00 34.06
C ASP A 342 -13.76 4.34 34.72
N THR A 343 -12.89 5.13 34.09
CA THR A 343 -12.55 6.48 34.54
C THR A 343 -12.56 7.43 33.35
N THR A 344 -13.35 8.49 33.42
CA THR A 344 -13.42 9.52 32.38
C THR A 344 -12.86 10.83 32.90
N PHE A 345 -12.04 11.50 32.10
CA PHE A 345 -11.46 12.80 32.42
C PHE A 345 -11.19 13.60 31.14
N MET A 346 -10.89 14.88 31.31
CA MET A 346 -10.60 15.78 30.20
C MET A 346 -9.09 15.89 29.96
N VAL A 347 -8.70 15.85 28.69
CA VAL A 347 -7.31 15.99 28.23
C VAL A 347 -7.19 17.28 27.40
N GLY A 348 -6.14 18.05 27.69
CA GLY A 348 -5.81 19.28 26.97
C GLY A 348 -4.85 19.03 25.81
N THR A 349 -4.47 20.10 25.11
CA THR A 349 -3.54 20.03 23.96
C THR A 349 -2.07 19.95 24.36
N LEU A 350 -1.75 20.30 25.61
CA LEU A 350 -0.42 20.19 26.18
C LEU A 350 -0.30 18.90 26.99
N TRP A 351 0.92 18.37 27.07
CA TRP A 351 1.23 17.35 28.08
C TRP A 351 0.96 17.92 29.46
N LYS A 352 0.45 17.09 30.38
CA LYS A 352 0.39 17.50 31.78
C LYS A 352 1.81 17.57 32.34
N ASP A 353 2.08 18.56 33.18
CA ASP A 353 3.41 18.76 33.78
C ASP A 353 3.88 17.54 34.58
N ASN A 354 2.94 16.72 35.07
CA ASN A 354 3.21 15.47 35.78
C ASN A 354 2.54 14.27 35.09
N ILE A 355 3.29 13.18 34.99
CA ILE A 355 2.80 11.86 34.56
C ILE A 355 1.84 11.34 35.64
N SER A 356 0.61 11.01 35.25
CA SER A 356 -0.43 10.50 36.14
C SER A 356 -0.21 9.01 36.43
N LEU A 357 -0.48 8.58 37.66
CA LEU A 357 -0.50 7.17 38.03
C LEU A 357 -1.95 6.66 38.00
N TYR A 358 -2.15 5.50 37.38
CA TYR A 358 -3.43 4.82 37.28
C TYR A 358 -3.29 3.38 37.74
N THR A 359 -4.00 2.97 38.79
CA THR A 359 -3.97 1.58 39.25
C THR A 359 -4.72 0.68 38.27
N ALA A 360 -4.06 -0.34 37.74
CA ALA A 360 -4.69 -1.33 36.86
C ALA A 360 -5.67 -2.21 37.65
N HIS A 361 -6.90 -2.36 37.16
CA HIS A 361 -7.96 -3.18 37.79
C HIS A 361 -8.26 -4.47 37.01
N GLY A 362 -7.41 -4.79 36.04
CA GLY A 362 -7.44 -6.02 35.25
C GLY A 362 -6.13 -6.18 34.48
N THR A 363 -5.99 -7.28 33.75
CA THR A 363 -4.83 -7.54 32.87
C THR A 363 -4.91 -6.77 31.56
N ASP A 364 -6.12 -6.40 31.13
CA ASP A 364 -6.36 -5.60 29.95
C ASP A 364 -6.79 -4.18 30.34
N MET A 365 -6.25 -3.21 29.61
CA MET A 365 -6.60 -1.81 29.74
C MET A 365 -6.79 -1.19 28.36
N THR A 366 -7.84 -0.40 28.21
CA THR A 366 -8.10 0.35 26.98
C THR A 366 -8.28 1.82 27.29
N VAL A 367 -7.55 2.67 26.57
CA VAL A 367 -7.68 4.13 26.64
C VAL A 367 -8.41 4.61 25.40
N TYR A 368 -9.65 5.06 25.57
CA TYR A 368 -10.51 5.61 24.52
C TYR A 368 -10.42 7.13 24.45
N GLY A 369 -10.45 7.67 23.24
CA GLY A 369 -10.45 9.10 22.95
C GLY A 369 -9.50 9.48 21.80
N ASP A 370 -9.72 10.68 21.26
CA ASP A 370 -8.92 11.24 20.16
C ASP A 370 -7.61 11.86 20.70
N LEU A 371 -6.60 11.02 20.89
CA LEU A 371 -5.31 11.41 21.44
C LEU A 371 -4.37 11.87 20.33
N ALA A 372 -3.65 12.96 20.60
CA ALA A 372 -2.55 13.44 19.77
C ALA A 372 -1.19 12.91 20.25
N GLY A 373 -1.10 12.58 21.54
CA GLY A 373 0.10 12.00 22.14
C GLY A 373 -0.24 11.09 23.30
N PHE A 374 0.50 10.00 23.38
CA PHE A 374 0.37 8.99 24.42
C PHE A 374 1.75 8.69 24.99
N ASP A 375 1.90 8.83 26.30
CA ASP A 375 3.14 8.57 27.00
C ASP A 375 2.87 7.56 28.11
N CYS A 376 3.47 6.39 27.96
CA CYS A 376 3.43 5.31 28.93
C CYS A 376 4.84 4.82 29.26
N ARG A 377 5.82 5.73 29.29
CA ARG A 377 7.22 5.40 29.57
C ARG A 377 7.41 4.87 30.99
N GLU A 378 8.46 4.06 31.16
CA GLU A 378 9.00 3.66 32.48
C GLU A 378 8.02 2.91 33.39
N ASN A 379 7.20 2.02 32.82
CA ASN A 379 6.38 1.09 33.58
C ASN A 379 7.05 -0.28 33.79
N GLY A 380 8.20 -0.53 33.15
CA GLY A 380 8.95 -1.79 33.33
C GLY A 380 8.10 -3.01 33.02
N ALA A 381 8.07 -3.98 33.92
CA ALA A 381 7.28 -5.22 33.75
C ALA A 381 5.76 -5.02 33.86
N ASN A 382 5.29 -3.81 34.18
CA ASN A 382 3.86 -3.55 34.35
C ASN A 382 3.14 -3.31 33.01
N ILE A 383 3.84 -3.07 31.90
CA ILE A 383 3.28 -3.05 30.55
C ILE A 383 4.05 -4.05 29.67
N THR A 384 3.33 -5.02 29.11
CA THR A 384 3.91 -6.10 28.30
C THR A 384 3.42 -6.13 26.85
N ALA A 385 2.30 -5.46 26.55
CA ALA A 385 1.83 -5.25 25.18
C ALA A 385 1.17 -3.88 25.03
N LEU A 386 1.27 -3.31 23.82
CA LEU A 386 0.73 -2.00 23.46
C LEU A 386 0.24 -2.01 22.01
N GLY A 387 -1.02 -1.64 21.80
CA GLY A 387 -1.66 -1.58 20.48
C GLY A 387 -2.21 -0.18 20.19
N PRO A 388 -1.42 0.72 19.57
CA PRO A 388 -1.82 2.10 19.27
C PRO A 388 -2.59 2.26 17.96
N SER A 389 -2.61 1.26 17.08
CA SER A 389 -3.11 1.35 15.71
C SER A 389 -4.60 1.77 15.56
N ASN A 390 -5.44 1.65 16.60
CA ASN A 390 -6.82 2.15 16.55
C ASN A 390 -6.93 3.65 16.89
N ASN A 391 -5.83 4.33 17.20
CA ASN A 391 -5.76 5.77 17.44
C ASN A 391 -5.06 6.45 16.27
N GLN A 392 -5.78 6.63 15.15
CA GLN A 392 -5.21 7.08 13.89
C GLN A 392 -4.66 8.51 13.95
N ASN A 393 -5.09 9.31 14.93
CA ASN A 393 -4.68 10.70 15.13
C ASN A 393 -3.40 10.85 15.97
N LEU A 394 -2.83 9.75 16.46
CA LEU A 394 -1.66 9.75 17.33
C LEU A 394 -0.42 10.28 16.59
N ARG A 395 0.16 11.37 17.09
CA ARG A 395 1.37 12.00 16.54
C ARG A 395 2.64 11.66 17.31
N VAL A 396 2.54 11.43 18.61
CA VAL A 396 3.69 11.17 19.46
C VAL A 396 3.40 9.99 20.37
N LEU A 397 4.29 9.00 20.34
CA LEU A 397 4.20 7.84 21.21
C LEU A 397 5.51 7.66 21.99
N TYR A 398 5.45 7.83 23.31
CA TYR A 398 6.53 7.48 24.23
C TYR A 398 6.15 6.19 24.95
N CYS A 399 6.82 5.09 24.61
CA CYS A 399 6.60 3.79 25.22
C CYS A 399 7.91 3.12 25.68
N MET A 400 8.94 3.93 25.93
CA MET A 400 10.25 3.45 26.37
C MET A 400 10.23 2.81 27.77
N SER A 401 11.21 1.95 28.05
CA SER A 401 11.43 1.35 29.37
C SER A 401 10.23 0.55 29.88
N ASN A 402 9.71 -0.35 29.03
CA ASN A 402 8.64 -1.31 29.31
C ASN A 402 9.14 -2.75 29.01
N GLN A 403 8.24 -3.73 28.87
CA GLN A 403 8.57 -5.10 28.45
C GLN A 403 7.85 -5.51 27.16
N LEU A 404 7.69 -4.57 26.23
CA LEU A 404 7.04 -4.81 24.93
C LEU A 404 7.88 -5.78 24.10
N LYS A 405 7.27 -6.89 23.65
CA LYS A 405 7.89 -7.86 22.73
C LYS A 405 7.63 -7.53 21.25
N SER A 406 6.53 -6.84 20.99
CA SER A 406 6.12 -6.34 19.67
C SER A 406 5.30 -5.07 19.84
N ILE A 407 5.23 -4.26 18.78
CA ILE A 407 4.35 -3.10 18.69
C ILE A 407 3.92 -2.92 17.24
N ASP A 408 2.62 -2.75 16.99
CA ASP A 408 2.07 -2.48 15.66
C ASP A 408 1.62 -1.02 15.56
N VAL A 409 2.37 -0.25 14.77
CA VAL A 409 2.11 1.17 14.46
C VAL A 409 1.63 1.40 13.03
N SER A 410 1.30 0.33 12.29
CA SER A 410 0.99 0.39 10.85
C SER A 410 -0.19 1.30 10.51
N GLN A 411 -1.17 1.43 11.40
CA GLN A 411 -2.34 2.30 11.22
C GLN A 411 -2.19 3.69 11.86
N SER A 412 -1.10 3.93 12.61
CA SER A 412 -0.77 5.23 13.19
C SER A 412 -0.07 6.13 12.16
N ILE A 413 -0.72 6.38 11.02
CA ILE A 413 -0.13 7.06 9.84
C ILE A 413 0.23 8.54 10.07
N TRP A 414 -0.23 9.13 11.19
CA TRP A 414 0.09 10.50 11.60
C TRP A 414 1.23 10.59 12.61
N LEU A 415 1.88 9.46 12.95
CA LEU A 415 2.97 9.41 13.90
C LEU A 415 4.18 10.20 13.39
N GLU A 416 4.64 11.16 14.18
CA GLU A 416 5.79 12.05 13.91
C GLU A 416 6.99 11.66 14.80
N LEU A 417 6.74 11.14 16.00
CA LEU A 417 7.77 10.63 16.91
C LEU A 417 7.34 9.30 17.52
N LEU A 418 8.23 8.32 17.42
CA LEU A 418 8.11 7.04 18.10
C LEU A 418 9.35 6.80 18.96
N ASP A 419 9.14 6.72 20.28
CA ASP A 419 10.14 6.23 21.22
C ASP A 419 9.68 4.90 21.80
N CYS A 420 10.26 3.83 21.29
CA CYS A 420 10.06 2.46 21.74
C CYS A 420 11.34 1.86 22.34
N SER A 421 12.28 2.71 22.77
CA SER A 421 13.57 2.29 23.31
C SER A 421 13.47 1.50 24.63
N SER A 422 14.48 0.71 24.98
CA SER A 422 14.54 -0.02 26.25
C SER A 422 13.35 -0.97 26.46
N ASN A 423 13.07 -1.81 25.46
CA ASN A 423 12.01 -2.83 25.44
C ASN A 423 12.61 -4.20 25.03
N GLN A 424 11.79 -5.15 24.56
CA GLN A 424 12.19 -6.48 24.11
C GLN A 424 11.83 -6.73 22.64
N LEU A 425 11.72 -5.66 21.83
CA LEU A 425 11.30 -5.74 20.43
C LEU A 425 12.35 -6.48 19.60
N LYS A 426 11.92 -7.41 18.72
CA LYS A 426 12.80 -8.12 17.77
C LYS A 426 12.79 -7.53 16.36
N THR A 427 11.71 -6.86 16.00
CA THR A 427 11.54 -6.11 14.76
C THR A 427 10.66 -4.90 15.04
N ILE A 428 10.72 -3.91 14.16
CA ILE A 428 9.82 -2.77 14.13
C ILE A 428 9.53 -2.43 12.68
N ASP A 429 8.25 -2.37 12.32
CA ASP A 429 7.81 -1.98 10.98
C ASP A 429 7.25 -0.56 11.01
N ILE A 430 7.89 0.34 10.26
CA ILE A 430 7.44 1.73 10.09
C ILE A 430 7.13 2.08 8.64
N THR A 431 7.03 1.09 7.75
CA THR A 431 6.87 1.29 6.29
C THR A 431 5.64 2.11 5.88
N ASN A 432 4.60 2.16 6.73
CA ASN A 432 3.38 2.94 6.53
C ASN A 432 3.35 4.28 7.29
N ASN A 433 4.37 4.59 8.11
CA ASN A 433 4.45 5.82 8.89
C ASN A 433 5.21 6.91 8.12
N GLU A 434 4.62 7.41 7.02
CA GLU A 434 5.25 8.38 6.11
C GLU A 434 5.64 9.70 6.78
N ARG A 435 4.96 10.06 7.87
CA ARG A 435 5.19 11.29 8.64
C ARG A 435 6.21 11.16 9.76
N LEU A 436 6.75 9.97 10.00
CA LEU A 436 7.67 9.74 11.10
C LEU A 436 8.96 10.54 10.87
N ILE A 437 9.30 11.38 11.85
CA ILE A 437 10.48 12.24 11.83
C ILE A 437 11.59 11.65 12.70
N VAL A 438 11.21 11.12 13.86
CA VAL A 438 12.13 10.63 14.88
C VAL A 438 11.74 9.22 15.29
N LEU A 439 12.70 8.30 15.19
CA LEU A 439 12.61 6.93 15.69
C LEU A 439 13.70 6.69 16.75
N TRP A 440 13.28 6.48 17.99
CA TRP A 440 14.16 6.04 19.09
C TRP A 440 13.82 4.59 19.43
N CYS A 441 14.70 3.67 19.02
CA CYS A 441 14.49 2.23 19.14
C CYS A 441 15.69 1.51 19.76
N GLN A 442 16.61 2.26 20.37
CA GLN A 442 17.79 1.73 21.06
C GLN A 442 17.44 0.81 22.23
N ASN A 443 18.39 -0.04 22.65
CA ASN A 443 18.26 -0.95 23.79
C ASN A 443 17.06 -1.92 23.66
N ASN A 444 16.94 -2.57 22.51
CA ASN A 444 15.94 -3.61 22.24
C ASN A 444 16.66 -4.92 21.86
N LYS A 445 15.96 -5.84 21.19
CA LYS A 445 16.52 -7.07 20.60
C LYS A 445 16.35 -7.06 19.08
N LEU A 446 16.36 -5.87 18.46
CA LEU A 446 16.07 -5.72 17.05
C LEU A 446 17.13 -6.42 16.20
N ARG A 447 16.65 -7.14 15.17
CA ARG A 447 17.42 -7.67 14.04
C ARG A 447 17.05 -7.01 12.72
N SER A 448 15.88 -6.37 12.66
CA SER A 448 15.47 -5.54 11.52
C SER A 448 14.74 -4.27 11.96
N ILE A 449 14.78 -3.28 11.08
CA ILE A 449 13.95 -2.07 11.11
C ILE A 449 13.35 -1.97 9.70
N GLU A 450 12.07 -2.29 9.53
CA GLU A 450 11.43 -2.25 8.21
C GLU A 450 11.15 -0.79 7.83
N ILE A 451 11.94 -0.28 6.88
CA ILE A 451 11.92 1.09 6.37
C ILE A 451 11.88 1.04 4.84
N ASN A 452 11.25 2.02 4.20
CA ASN A 452 11.30 2.17 2.76
C ASN A 452 11.35 3.65 2.32
N ASN A 453 11.28 3.88 1.00
CA ASN A 453 11.31 5.23 0.42
C ASN A 453 10.10 6.11 0.77
N ASN A 454 9.01 5.56 1.32
CA ASN A 454 7.88 6.35 1.79
C ASN A 454 8.16 7.03 3.14
N ASN A 455 9.20 6.62 3.87
CA ASN A 455 9.61 7.24 5.13
C ASN A 455 10.48 8.51 4.93
N TRP A 456 10.20 9.29 3.88
CA TRP A 456 11.00 10.46 3.47
C TRP A 456 11.10 11.57 4.53
N GLY A 457 10.19 11.57 5.52
CA GLY A 457 10.18 12.52 6.63
C GLY A 457 11.21 12.24 7.73
N LEU A 458 11.81 11.05 7.77
CA LEU A 458 12.74 10.65 8.82
C LEU A 458 13.98 11.54 8.83
N ARG A 459 14.37 11.97 10.03
CA ARG A 459 15.55 12.81 10.28
C ARG A 459 16.50 12.21 11.32
N GLN A 460 15.99 11.41 12.25
CA GLN A 460 16.82 10.82 13.29
C GLN A 460 16.38 9.40 13.58
N ILE A 461 17.34 8.48 13.57
CA ILE A 461 17.16 7.09 13.99
C ILE A 461 18.22 6.78 15.04
N LEU A 462 17.79 6.48 16.26
CA LEU A 462 18.66 6.01 17.34
C LEU A 462 18.42 4.51 17.52
N CYS A 463 19.44 3.68 17.26
CA CYS A 463 19.26 2.22 17.19
C CYS A 463 20.39 1.39 17.81
N TRP A 464 21.28 1.97 18.62
CA TRP A 464 22.30 1.22 19.37
C TRP A 464 21.69 0.27 20.43
N GLY A 465 22.49 -0.62 21.00
CA GLY A 465 22.08 -1.55 22.04
C GLY A 465 21.07 -2.59 21.55
N ASN A 466 21.12 -2.94 20.26
CA ASN A 466 20.27 -3.96 19.64
C ASN A 466 21.07 -5.24 19.34
N SER A 467 20.43 -6.24 18.72
CA SER A 467 21.07 -7.52 18.38
C SER A 467 21.54 -7.57 16.93
N PHE A 468 21.79 -6.42 16.31
CA PHE A 468 22.15 -6.34 14.89
C PHE A 468 23.48 -7.06 14.58
N THR A 469 23.51 -7.79 13.47
CA THR A 469 24.73 -8.22 12.80
C THR A 469 25.26 -7.13 11.86
N THR A 470 26.46 -7.31 11.30
CA THR A 470 26.99 -6.38 10.28
C THR A 470 26.08 -6.34 9.04
N ASP A 471 25.49 -7.47 8.72
CA ASP A 471 24.57 -7.65 7.60
C ASP A 471 23.24 -6.93 7.85
N ASP A 472 22.67 -7.04 9.06
CA ASP A 472 21.43 -6.33 9.43
C ASP A 472 21.57 -4.80 9.26
N ILE A 473 22.71 -4.24 9.69
CA ILE A 473 22.96 -2.79 9.58
C ILE A 473 23.15 -2.37 8.12
N ASN A 474 23.81 -3.20 7.32
CA ASN A 474 23.92 -2.96 5.88
C ASN A 474 22.55 -2.93 5.20
N ASP A 475 21.65 -3.85 5.56
CA ASP A 475 20.28 -3.88 5.05
C ASP A 475 19.50 -2.63 5.45
N ILE A 476 19.63 -2.20 6.71
CA ILE A 476 19.04 -0.93 7.17
C ILE A 476 19.56 0.22 6.30
N TYR A 477 20.87 0.34 6.08
CA TYR A 477 21.44 1.38 5.20
C TYR A 477 20.89 1.31 3.77
N CYS A 478 20.71 0.10 3.24
CA CYS A 478 20.12 -0.15 1.93
C CYS A 478 18.61 0.16 1.86
N ALA A 479 17.89 0.06 2.96
CA ALA A 479 16.45 0.35 3.06
C ALA A 479 16.15 1.84 3.34
N LEU A 480 17.10 2.59 3.90
CA LEU A 480 16.92 4.01 4.22
C LEU A 480 16.40 4.81 3.01
N PRO A 481 15.47 5.77 3.21
CA PRO A 481 14.98 6.66 2.16
C PRO A 481 16.06 7.68 1.75
N THR A 482 15.84 8.45 0.69
CA THR A 482 16.66 9.65 0.45
C THR A 482 16.37 10.69 1.52
N ALA A 483 17.38 11.06 2.32
CA ALA A 483 17.25 11.95 3.45
C ALA A 483 17.15 13.43 3.06
N LEU A 484 16.47 14.20 3.92
CA LEU A 484 16.60 15.66 3.98
C LEU A 484 17.94 16.05 4.62
N TYR A 485 18.47 17.22 4.27
CA TYR A 485 19.78 17.68 4.75
C TYR A 485 19.87 17.65 6.28
N GLY A 486 20.89 16.98 6.81
CA GLY A 486 21.14 16.85 8.25
C GLY A 486 20.56 15.61 8.92
N SER A 487 19.95 14.68 8.18
CA SER A 487 19.41 13.43 8.77
C SER A 487 20.53 12.49 9.23
N SER A 488 20.35 11.85 10.39
CA SER A 488 21.35 10.94 10.97
C SER A 488 20.75 9.61 11.44
N ILE A 489 21.54 8.56 11.26
CA ILE A 489 21.33 7.24 11.87
C ILE A 489 22.48 6.99 12.84
N CYS A 490 22.13 6.66 14.08
CA CYS A 490 23.08 6.43 15.17
C CYS A 490 23.00 4.97 15.66
N PRO A 491 23.74 4.06 15.02
CA PRO A 491 23.84 2.67 15.45
C PRO A 491 24.75 2.46 16.66
N LEU A 492 25.51 3.49 17.08
CA LEU A 492 26.39 3.43 18.25
C LEU A 492 26.09 4.57 19.22
N TYR A 493 26.28 4.31 20.51
CA TYR A 493 26.34 5.30 21.58
C TYR A 493 27.78 5.50 22.03
N LYS A 494 28.13 6.67 22.62
CA LYS A 494 29.49 6.98 23.11
C LYS A 494 30.13 5.88 23.95
N PHE A 495 29.33 5.10 24.68
CA PHE A 495 29.73 3.98 25.51
C PHE A 495 29.32 2.59 24.97
N SER A 496 29.02 2.44 23.68
CA SER A 496 28.73 1.15 23.06
C SER A 496 29.86 0.14 23.29
N PRO A 497 29.57 -1.15 23.57
CA PRO A 497 30.58 -2.18 23.75
C PRO A 497 31.47 -2.37 22.51
N VAL A 498 32.71 -2.83 22.70
CA VAL A 498 33.66 -3.08 21.60
C VAL A 498 33.09 -4.04 20.54
N ALA A 499 32.35 -5.07 20.96
CA ALA A 499 31.72 -6.02 20.04
C ALA A 499 30.70 -5.33 19.09
N GLU A 500 29.89 -4.42 19.63
CA GLU A 500 28.93 -3.63 18.83
C GLU A 500 29.65 -2.64 17.90
N GLN A 501 30.72 -2.00 18.39
CA GLN A 501 31.56 -1.13 17.57
C GLN A 501 32.15 -1.89 16.37
N SER A 502 32.72 -3.08 16.60
CA SER A 502 33.30 -3.91 15.55
C SER A 502 32.29 -4.32 14.48
N ILE A 503 31.04 -4.61 14.89
CA ILE A 503 29.94 -4.93 13.97
C ILE A 503 29.65 -3.76 13.03
N VAL A 504 29.51 -2.56 13.58
CA VAL A 504 29.19 -1.34 12.81
C VAL A 504 30.37 -0.90 11.94
N GLU A 505 31.59 -0.97 12.44
CA GLU A 505 32.81 -0.62 11.68
C GLU A 505 33.05 -1.53 10.47
N ALA A 506 32.53 -2.76 10.50
CA ALA A 506 32.58 -3.70 9.37
C ALA A 506 31.51 -3.45 8.28
N THR A 507 30.58 -2.51 8.49
CA THR A 507 29.50 -2.21 7.52
C THR A 507 29.99 -1.36 6.34
N ASN A 508 29.12 -1.11 5.36
CA ASN A 508 29.34 -0.15 4.29
C ASN A 508 28.43 1.08 4.44
N ALA A 509 28.88 2.08 5.21
CA ALA A 509 28.17 3.34 5.40
C ALA A 509 27.97 4.15 4.09
N SER A 510 28.64 3.81 2.98
CA SER A 510 28.38 4.44 1.68
C SER A 510 26.94 4.20 1.18
N ASN A 511 26.31 3.09 1.56
CA ASN A 511 24.92 2.79 1.20
C ASN A 511 23.92 3.77 1.85
N ALA A 512 24.23 4.26 3.06
CA ALA A 512 23.45 5.30 3.72
C ALA A 512 23.85 6.72 3.25
N THR A 513 25.15 7.01 3.20
CA THR A 513 25.65 8.35 2.89
C THR A 513 25.39 8.78 1.45
N SER A 514 25.35 7.85 0.49
CA SER A 514 24.89 8.13 -0.89
C SER A 514 23.44 8.61 -0.98
N LYS A 515 22.65 8.38 0.08
CA LYS A 515 21.27 8.85 0.23
C LYS A 515 21.15 10.05 1.17
N ASN A 516 22.24 10.78 1.41
CA ASN A 516 22.33 11.96 2.29
C ASN A 516 22.14 11.68 3.79
N TRP A 517 22.28 10.44 4.26
CA TRP A 517 22.29 10.12 5.68
C TRP A 517 23.67 10.30 6.28
N LYS A 518 23.76 10.85 7.48
CA LYS A 518 24.95 10.76 8.32
C LYS A 518 24.92 9.48 9.13
N VAL A 519 26.04 8.77 9.19
CA VAL A 519 26.23 7.58 10.04
C VAL A 519 27.14 7.98 11.19
N GLU A 520 26.57 8.11 12.38
CA GLU A 520 27.20 8.80 13.51
C GLU A 520 27.08 8.00 14.82
N LYS A 521 27.98 8.29 15.76
CA LYS A 521 27.94 7.82 17.14
C LYS A 521 27.25 8.88 17.98
N TYR A 522 26.18 8.50 18.68
CA TYR A 522 25.41 9.42 19.51
C TYR A 522 26.18 9.80 20.78
N VAL A 523 26.28 11.12 21.04
CA VAL A 523 26.92 11.70 22.23
C VAL A 523 25.94 12.59 23.00
N ASN A 524 25.40 13.61 22.32
CA ASN A 524 24.48 14.62 22.86
C ASN A 524 23.72 15.39 21.74
N ALA A 525 23.65 14.85 20.51
CA ALA A 525 23.04 15.44 19.31
C ALA A 525 23.78 16.64 18.69
N VAL A 526 24.65 17.33 19.42
CA VAL A 526 25.42 18.48 18.91
C VAL A 526 26.86 18.06 18.55
N ASP A 527 27.42 17.12 19.30
CA ASP A 527 28.80 16.62 19.18
C ASP A 527 28.88 15.18 18.64
N ASP A 528 27.86 14.74 17.90
CA ASP A 528 27.81 13.37 17.36
C ASP A 528 28.98 13.13 16.39
N ILE A 529 29.61 11.96 16.49
CA ILE A 529 30.90 11.67 15.84
C ILE A 529 30.68 10.77 14.63
N LYS A 530 31.18 11.17 13.45
CA LYS A 530 31.14 10.33 12.25
C LYS A 530 31.81 8.96 12.50
N ILE A 531 31.14 7.89 12.09
CA ILE A 531 31.70 6.53 12.14
C ILE A 531 32.45 6.25 10.84
N ASN A 532 33.67 5.72 10.94
CA ASN A 532 34.42 5.23 9.79
C ASN A 532 34.16 3.74 9.63
N THR A 533 33.76 3.31 8.44
CA THR A 533 33.46 1.91 8.15
C THR A 533 34.42 1.34 7.10
N THR A 534 34.63 0.02 7.13
CA THR A 534 35.62 -0.69 6.30
C THR A 534 34.99 -1.67 5.31
N GLY A 535 33.69 -1.95 5.43
CA GLY A 535 32.98 -2.91 4.59
C GLY A 535 32.72 -2.41 3.18
N SER A 536 32.48 -3.38 2.28
CA SER A 536 32.20 -3.16 0.85
C SER A 536 30.85 -3.75 0.40
N TYR A 537 29.96 -4.07 1.36
CA TYR A 537 28.65 -4.66 1.08
C TYR A 537 27.86 -3.84 0.05
N VAL A 538 27.33 -4.49 -0.97
CA VAL A 538 26.55 -3.87 -2.04
C VAL A 538 25.08 -4.24 -1.82
N CYS A 539 24.18 -3.27 -1.81
CA CYS A 539 22.77 -3.55 -1.59
C CYS A 539 22.23 -4.67 -2.50
N GLY A 540 21.61 -5.68 -1.90
CA GLY A 540 21.16 -6.89 -2.57
C GLY A 540 22.19 -8.02 -2.64
N THR A 541 23.37 -7.87 -2.02
CA THR A 541 24.30 -9.00 -1.86
C THR A 541 23.86 -9.93 -0.72
N PRO A 542 23.96 -11.26 -0.89
CA PRO A 542 23.61 -12.24 0.14
C PRO A 542 24.47 -12.12 1.41
N HIS A 543 23.87 -12.39 2.57
CA HIS A 543 24.53 -12.39 3.89
C HIS A 543 25.65 -13.43 4.00
N ASN A 544 26.68 -13.10 4.80
CA ASN A 544 27.88 -13.93 4.98
C ASN A 544 27.89 -14.70 6.32
N THR A 545 26.84 -14.55 7.12
CA THR A 545 26.63 -15.29 8.37
C THR A 545 25.25 -15.97 8.38
N VAL A 546 25.10 -17.02 9.19
CA VAL A 546 23.81 -17.69 9.37
C VAL A 546 22.97 -16.89 10.36
N ASN A 547 21.73 -16.57 10.02
CA ASN A 547 20.80 -15.97 10.97
C ASN A 547 20.25 -17.04 11.93
N MET A 548 20.79 -17.08 13.15
CA MET A 548 20.39 -18.05 14.19
C MET A 548 19.07 -17.73 14.88
N ASP A 549 18.49 -16.54 14.68
CA ASP A 549 17.20 -16.16 15.26
C ASP A 549 16.01 -16.57 14.39
N SER A 550 16.28 -16.83 13.11
CA SER A 550 15.30 -17.23 12.11
C SER A 550 15.40 -18.74 11.93
N TYR A 551 14.40 -19.51 12.39
CA TYR A 551 14.48 -20.97 12.26
C TYR A 551 13.14 -21.68 12.19
N VAL A 552 13.20 -22.90 11.66
CA VAL A 552 12.10 -23.87 11.67
C VAL A 552 12.52 -25.09 12.48
N THR A 553 11.61 -25.59 13.31
CA THR A 553 11.82 -26.82 14.08
C THR A 553 11.00 -27.97 13.50
N LEU A 554 11.62 -29.13 13.33
CA LEU A 554 10.99 -30.37 12.89
C LEU A 554 11.18 -31.44 13.98
N ASP A 555 10.09 -32.05 14.42
CA ASP A 555 10.16 -33.30 15.18
C ASP A 555 10.28 -34.45 14.21
N VAL A 556 11.34 -35.23 14.37
CA VAL A 556 11.70 -36.30 13.45
C VAL A 556 12.01 -37.60 14.17
N LYS A 557 11.87 -38.72 13.46
CA LYS A 557 12.36 -39.99 13.98
C LYS A 557 13.89 -40.00 14.00
N ARG A 558 14.51 -40.24 15.16
CA ARG A 558 15.97 -40.36 15.28
C ARG A 558 16.53 -41.37 14.26
N GLY A 559 17.60 -40.98 13.55
CA GLY A 559 18.25 -41.79 12.52
C GLY A 559 17.60 -41.72 11.14
N SER A 560 16.43 -41.08 10.99
CA SER A 560 15.74 -40.92 9.70
C SER A 560 16.53 -39.99 8.77
N ALA A 561 16.39 -40.23 7.46
CA ALA A 561 16.90 -39.33 6.43
C ALA A 561 15.77 -38.40 6.00
N ILE A 562 15.97 -37.10 6.24
CA ILE A 562 15.03 -36.04 5.92
C ILE A 562 15.50 -35.34 4.64
N SER A 563 14.60 -35.24 3.66
CA SER A 563 14.78 -34.51 2.42
C SER A 563 14.11 -33.14 2.58
N LEU A 564 14.88 -32.09 2.30
CA LEU A 564 14.43 -30.71 2.40
C LEU A 564 14.74 -30.01 1.08
N VAL A 565 13.85 -29.13 0.63
CA VAL A 565 14.21 -28.09 -0.34
C VAL A 565 14.06 -26.75 0.36
N LEU A 566 15.15 -26.00 0.41
CA LEU A 566 15.19 -24.68 1.03
C LEU A 566 15.41 -23.64 -0.05
N LYS A 567 14.75 -22.50 0.05
CA LYS A 567 15.01 -21.33 -0.80
C LYS A 567 15.10 -20.08 0.08
N ALA A 568 16.00 -19.19 -0.27
CA ALA A 568 16.13 -17.87 0.32
C ALA A 568 15.88 -16.77 -0.74
N ASP A 569 15.79 -15.51 -0.30
CA ASP A 569 15.63 -14.38 -1.23
C ASP A 569 16.92 -14.01 -1.96
N SER A 570 18.07 -14.34 -1.35
CA SER A 570 19.40 -14.07 -1.88
C SER A 570 20.15 -15.37 -2.19
N ALA A 571 20.90 -15.40 -3.29
CA ALA A 571 21.66 -16.58 -3.69
C ALA A 571 22.79 -16.86 -2.70
N ASN A 572 23.07 -18.10 -2.33
CA ASN A 572 24.12 -18.44 -1.35
C ASN A 572 23.85 -17.96 0.09
N THR A 573 22.61 -17.65 0.46
CA THR A 573 22.23 -17.43 1.86
C THR A 573 22.70 -18.62 2.70
N LEU A 574 23.41 -18.36 3.80
CA LEU A 574 23.88 -19.42 4.66
C LEU A 574 22.75 -19.92 5.57
N VAL A 575 22.52 -21.23 5.55
CA VAL A 575 21.53 -21.91 6.39
C VAL A 575 22.21 -23.02 7.14
N ASN A 576 22.05 -23.06 8.46
CA ASN A 576 22.57 -24.11 9.31
C ASN A 576 21.47 -25.11 9.66
N ILE A 577 21.73 -26.40 9.47
CA ILE A 577 20.83 -27.46 9.92
C ILE A 577 21.51 -28.18 11.09
N ALA A 578 20.85 -28.12 12.25
CA ALA A 578 21.30 -28.73 13.48
C ALA A 578 20.36 -29.86 13.90
N SER A 579 20.93 -30.98 14.32
CA SER A 579 20.24 -32.09 14.98
C SER A 579 21.24 -32.65 15.97
N GLY A 580 20.91 -32.68 17.27
CA GLY A 580 21.75 -33.24 18.33
C GLY A 580 23.19 -32.75 18.30
N SER A 581 24.12 -33.64 17.95
CA SER A 581 25.56 -33.34 17.86
C SER A 581 26.02 -32.92 16.46
N ARG A 582 25.13 -33.08 15.47
CA ARG A 582 25.38 -32.79 14.07
C ARG A 582 24.90 -31.39 13.74
N ASP A 583 25.82 -30.59 13.25
CA ASP A 583 25.61 -29.19 12.89
C ASP A 583 26.29 -28.99 11.52
N THR A 584 25.54 -28.56 10.51
CA THR A 584 26.05 -28.43 9.14
C THR A 584 25.47 -27.20 8.44
N THR A 585 26.35 -26.35 7.93
CA THR A 585 25.96 -25.15 7.17
C THR A 585 25.96 -25.42 5.66
N PHE A 586 24.90 -24.96 5.00
CA PHE A 586 24.67 -25.05 3.57
C PHE A 586 24.56 -23.65 2.97
N LYS A 587 24.93 -23.51 1.70
CA LYS A 587 24.59 -22.34 0.89
C LYS A 587 23.28 -22.63 0.18
N VAL A 588 22.26 -21.86 0.50
CA VAL A 588 20.91 -21.97 -0.07
C VAL A 588 20.73 -20.96 -1.20
N SER A 589 20.19 -21.42 -2.32
CA SER A 589 19.96 -20.61 -3.51
C SER A 589 18.64 -19.83 -3.46
N ASN A 590 18.51 -18.84 -4.35
CA ASN A 590 17.27 -18.10 -4.60
C ASN A 590 16.66 -18.43 -5.98
N ASP A 591 17.17 -19.45 -6.67
CA ASP A 591 16.65 -19.92 -7.95
C ASP A 591 15.29 -20.61 -7.80
N SER A 592 14.65 -21.00 -8.91
CA SER A 592 13.34 -21.65 -8.89
C SER A 592 13.35 -23.06 -8.29
N SER A 593 14.49 -23.75 -8.31
CA SER A 593 14.63 -25.12 -7.79
C SER A 593 14.87 -25.17 -6.29
N GLY A 594 15.38 -24.09 -5.69
CA GLY A 594 15.91 -24.10 -4.34
C GLY A 594 17.10 -25.04 -4.19
N THR A 595 17.52 -25.27 -2.96
CA THR A 595 18.62 -26.16 -2.60
C THR A 595 18.07 -27.43 -1.98
N PHE A 596 18.24 -28.55 -2.68
CA PHE A 596 17.89 -29.87 -2.17
C PHE A 596 18.95 -30.36 -1.18
N ILE A 597 18.50 -30.74 0.02
CA ILE A 597 19.35 -31.19 1.11
C ILE A 597 18.81 -32.51 1.63
N ARG A 598 19.68 -33.53 1.71
CA ARG A 598 19.38 -34.79 2.39
C ARG A 598 20.14 -34.83 3.71
N TYR A 599 19.43 -34.72 4.81
CA TYR A 599 19.99 -34.62 6.15
C TYR A 599 19.61 -35.83 7.00
N ARG A 600 20.56 -36.46 7.68
CA ARG A 600 20.27 -37.58 8.58
C ARG A 600 20.16 -37.06 10.01
N ALA A 601 18.97 -37.18 10.59
CA ALA A 601 18.69 -36.79 11.98
C ALA A 601 19.49 -37.66 12.95
N ASP A 602 20.28 -37.07 13.84
CA ASP A 602 20.99 -37.80 14.90
C ASP A 602 20.27 -37.71 16.28
N SER A 603 19.28 -36.82 16.37
CA SER A 603 18.34 -36.63 17.48
C SER A 603 16.89 -36.75 16.99
N THR A 604 15.93 -36.48 17.88
CA THR A 604 14.49 -36.42 17.54
C THR A 604 14.03 -35.05 17.07
N GLU A 605 14.95 -34.09 16.96
CA GLU A 605 14.66 -32.70 16.58
C GLU A 605 15.65 -32.25 15.50
N ILE A 606 15.16 -31.54 14.49
CA ILE A 606 15.98 -30.79 13.55
C ILE A 606 15.60 -29.31 13.67
N LYS A 607 16.60 -28.45 13.81
CA LYS A 607 16.45 -26.99 13.66
C LYS A 607 17.15 -26.53 12.39
N ILE A 608 16.42 -25.78 11.58
CA ILE A 608 16.91 -25.19 10.33
C ILE A 608 17.03 -23.69 10.56
N TYR A 609 18.23 -23.20 10.83
CA TYR A 609 18.55 -21.79 11.07
C TYR A 609 18.93 -21.06 9.78
N GLY A 610 18.38 -19.88 9.56
CA GLY A 610 18.70 -18.99 8.45
C GLY A 610 17.45 -18.42 7.78
N ASP A 611 17.64 -17.35 7.02
CA ASP A 611 16.55 -16.61 6.35
C ASP A 611 16.09 -17.30 5.07
N ILE A 612 15.41 -18.43 5.25
CA ILE A 612 14.69 -19.10 4.19
C ILE A 612 13.33 -18.43 3.97
N THR A 613 12.92 -18.32 2.72
CA THR A 613 11.59 -17.83 2.33
C THR A 613 10.71 -18.93 1.78
N LYS A 614 11.27 -20.12 1.51
CA LYS A 614 10.50 -21.33 1.21
C LYS A 614 11.07 -22.56 1.88
N LEU A 615 10.17 -23.40 2.38
CA LEU A 615 10.48 -24.71 2.94
C LEU A 615 9.60 -25.78 2.31
N TYR A 616 10.24 -26.79 1.72
CA TYR A 616 9.58 -28.00 1.25
C TYR A 616 10.12 -29.18 2.05
N CYS A 617 9.26 -29.79 2.86
CA CYS A 617 9.56 -30.99 3.65
C CYS A 617 8.57 -32.13 3.34
N ASP A 618 7.91 -32.07 2.19
CA ASP A 618 6.79 -32.94 1.78
C ASP A 618 7.17 -34.36 1.34
N GLN A 619 8.47 -34.64 1.15
CA GLN A 619 8.97 -35.92 0.64
C GLN A 619 9.54 -36.83 1.74
N ASN A 620 9.06 -36.66 2.98
CA ASN A 620 9.59 -37.37 4.15
C ASN A 620 8.70 -38.52 4.65
N GLY A 621 7.48 -38.63 4.12
CA GLY A 621 6.48 -39.58 4.64
C GLY A 621 6.23 -39.34 6.14
N ALA A 622 5.93 -40.39 6.90
CA ALA A 622 5.67 -40.24 8.34
C ALA A 622 6.91 -39.96 9.22
N ASN A 623 8.05 -39.54 8.65
CA ASN A 623 9.27 -39.27 9.41
C ASN A 623 9.27 -37.91 10.10
N ILE A 624 8.48 -36.94 9.61
CA ILE A 624 8.21 -35.68 10.32
C ILE A 624 6.87 -35.83 11.04
N THR A 625 6.89 -35.67 12.36
CA THR A 625 5.72 -35.84 13.22
C THR A 625 5.15 -34.53 13.74
N ALA A 626 5.98 -33.48 13.79
CA ALA A 626 5.56 -32.12 14.07
C ALA A 626 6.47 -31.12 13.33
N LEU A 627 5.93 -29.93 13.08
CA LEU A 627 6.58 -28.84 12.38
C LEU A 627 6.18 -27.54 13.08
N ASP A 628 7.16 -26.76 13.49
CA ASP A 628 6.97 -25.43 14.04
C ASP A 628 7.76 -24.40 13.21
N PRO A 629 7.08 -23.67 12.31
CA PRO A 629 7.68 -22.63 11.49
C PRO A 629 7.64 -21.24 12.15
N SER A 630 7.17 -21.10 13.40
CA SER A 630 6.84 -19.82 14.03
C SER A 630 8.03 -18.86 14.18
N ASN A 631 9.25 -19.38 14.24
CA ASN A 631 10.47 -18.58 14.35
C ASN A 631 11.08 -18.19 12.99
N ASN A 632 10.50 -18.62 11.86
CA ASN A 632 10.88 -18.15 10.53
C ASN A 632 9.75 -17.30 9.92
N VAL A 633 9.67 -16.05 10.40
CA VAL A 633 8.61 -15.10 9.99
C VAL A 633 8.69 -14.69 8.51
N GLY A 634 9.83 -14.95 7.86
CA GLY A 634 10.09 -14.68 6.44
C GLY A 634 9.51 -15.71 5.47
N LEU A 635 8.94 -16.83 5.94
CA LEU A 635 8.36 -17.84 5.06
C LEU A 635 7.22 -17.29 4.20
N THR A 636 7.37 -17.44 2.88
CA THR A 636 6.36 -17.12 1.87
C THR A 636 5.71 -18.38 1.29
N GLU A 637 6.40 -19.52 1.31
CA GLU A 637 5.84 -20.80 0.86
C GLU A 637 6.25 -21.94 1.80
N LEU A 638 5.26 -22.75 2.19
CA LEU A 638 5.45 -23.91 3.05
C LEU A 638 4.75 -25.13 2.47
N TYR A 639 5.52 -26.18 2.17
CA TYR A 639 5.02 -27.48 1.73
C TYR A 639 5.42 -28.54 2.76
N CYS A 640 4.43 -28.99 3.54
CA CYS A 640 4.57 -30.02 4.58
C CYS A 640 3.54 -31.14 4.42
N ASN A 641 3.12 -31.39 3.17
CA ASN A 641 2.14 -32.41 2.87
C ASN A 641 2.69 -33.84 3.05
N ARG A 642 1.81 -34.79 3.37
CA ARG A 642 2.13 -36.22 3.64
C ARG A 642 2.95 -36.48 4.91
N ASP A 643 3.04 -35.49 5.80
CA ASP A 643 3.60 -35.65 7.13
C ASP A 643 2.50 -36.04 8.15
N SER A 644 2.88 -36.66 9.27
CA SER A 644 1.90 -37.07 10.30
C SER A 644 1.55 -35.94 11.29
N ILE A 645 1.56 -34.69 10.80
CA ILE A 645 1.36 -33.47 11.59
C ILE A 645 -0.08 -33.40 12.07
N ARG A 646 -0.26 -33.15 13.38
CA ARG A 646 -1.58 -33.00 14.02
C ARG A 646 -1.95 -31.54 14.29
N ILE A 647 -0.95 -30.72 14.56
CA ILE A 647 -1.10 -29.31 14.89
C ILE A 647 -0.07 -28.56 14.03
N LEU A 648 -0.52 -27.51 13.37
CA LEU A 648 0.32 -26.62 12.59
C LEU A 648 -0.08 -25.19 12.95
N ASP A 649 0.85 -24.45 13.53
CA ASP A 649 0.68 -23.02 13.81
C ASP A 649 1.49 -22.21 12.81
N VAL A 650 0.78 -21.46 11.96
CA VAL A 650 1.35 -20.54 10.96
C VAL A 650 1.04 -19.08 11.26
N SER A 651 0.60 -18.78 12.49
CA SER A 651 0.13 -17.46 12.90
C SER A 651 1.21 -16.37 12.83
N GLN A 652 2.48 -16.76 12.96
CA GLN A 652 3.64 -15.86 12.87
C GLN A 652 4.17 -15.68 11.44
N ASN A 653 3.79 -16.57 10.50
CA ASN A 653 4.23 -16.51 9.10
C ASN A 653 3.30 -15.59 8.29
N THR A 654 3.20 -14.32 8.68
CA THR A 654 2.24 -13.36 8.10
C THR A 654 2.47 -13.07 6.61
N LEU A 655 3.68 -13.36 6.11
CA LEU A 655 4.06 -13.23 4.70
C LEU A 655 3.72 -14.46 3.84
N LEU A 656 3.14 -15.52 4.43
CA LEU A 656 2.85 -16.78 3.74
C LEU A 656 1.83 -16.58 2.61
N LYS A 657 2.25 -16.94 1.39
CA LYS A 657 1.48 -16.87 0.14
C LYS A 657 0.97 -18.23 -0.31
N VAL A 658 1.72 -19.29 -0.01
CA VAL A 658 1.36 -20.67 -0.38
C VAL A 658 1.55 -21.57 0.82
N LEU A 659 0.50 -22.32 1.14
CA LEU A 659 0.54 -23.39 2.14
C LEU A 659 0.00 -24.67 1.53
N ASP A 660 0.81 -25.73 1.54
CA ASP A 660 0.36 -27.10 1.31
C ASP A 660 0.64 -27.95 2.55
N CYS A 661 -0.42 -28.25 3.30
CA CYS A 661 -0.41 -29.13 4.47
C CYS A 661 -1.30 -30.37 4.26
N SER A 662 -1.52 -30.74 3.00
CA SER A 662 -2.43 -31.81 2.60
C SER A 662 -1.97 -33.20 3.06
N ASN A 663 -2.90 -34.15 3.17
CA ASN A 663 -2.61 -35.53 3.60
C ASN A 663 -1.92 -35.61 4.97
N SER A 664 -2.35 -34.74 5.89
CA SER A 664 -1.89 -34.73 7.28
C SER A 664 -3.00 -35.21 8.22
N ARG A 665 -2.86 -34.98 9.52
CA ARG A 665 -3.88 -35.34 10.53
C ARG A 665 -4.40 -34.10 11.25
N LEU A 666 -4.49 -32.97 10.55
CA LEU A 666 -4.94 -31.71 11.13
C LEU A 666 -6.44 -31.80 11.46
N SER A 667 -6.77 -31.57 12.72
CA SER A 667 -8.16 -31.40 13.18
C SER A 667 -8.64 -29.96 13.08
N SER A 668 -7.70 -29.01 13.05
CA SER A 668 -7.94 -27.57 12.93
C SER A 668 -6.80 -26.93 12.16
N LEU A 669 -7.11 -25.83 11.48
CA LEU A 669 -6.14 -25.00 10.79
C LEU A 669 -6.59 -23.55 10.88
N ASP A 670 -5.78 -22.69 11.49
CA ASP A 670 -6.01 -21.25 11.52
C ASP A 670 -5.07 -20.56 10.52
N VAL A 671 -5.66 -19.88 9.54
CA VAL A 671 -4.95 -19.12 8.49
C VAL A 671 -5.32 -17.63 8.52
N SER A 672 -5.95 -17.16 9.60
CA SER A 672 -6.51 -15.81 9.69
C SER A 672 -5.46 -14.70 9.62
N ASN A 673 -4.24 -14.97 10.09
CA ASN A 673 -3.11 -14.04 10.04
C ASN A 673 -2.36 -14.05 8.68
N ASN A 674 -2.58 -15.06 7.84
CA ASN A 674 -1.87 -15.21 6.56
C ASN A 674 -2.60 -14.46 5.42
N THR A 675 -2.78 -13.15 5.60
CA THR A 675 -3.58 -12.29 4.70
C THR A 675 -3.00 -12.16 3.29
N GLN A 676 -1.74 -12.57 3.08
CA GLN A 676 -1.08 -12.59 1.78
C GLN A 676 -1.29 -13.90 1.00
N MET A 677 -2.04 -14.86 1.57
CA MET A 677 -2.25 -16.18 0.98
C MET A 677 -2.97 -16.13 -0.36
N THR A 678 -2.36 -16.75 -1.36
CA THR A 678 -2.84 -16.89 -2.75
C THR A 678 -3.22 -18.32 -3.09
N LYS A 679 -2.63 -19.30 -2.40
CA LYS A 679 -2.90 -20.73 -2.57
C LYS A 679 -2.93 -21.44 -1.23
N LEU A 680 -4.01 -22.19 -0.98
CA LEU A 680 -4.14 -23.07 0.18
C LEU A 680 -4.53 -24.47 -0.27
N SER A 681 -3.71 -25.45 0.09
CA SER A 681 -4.01 -26.87 -0.06
C SER A 681 -3.98 -27.54 1.31
N CYS A 682 -5.13 -27.99 1.76
CA CYS A 682 -5.32 -28.70 3.03
C CYS A 682 -6.20 -29.95 2.86
N PHE A 683 -6.25 -30.51 1.66
CA PHE A 683 -7.07 -31.70 1.37
C PHE A 683 -6.59 -32.93 2.13
N SER A 684 -7.50 -33.90 2.33
CA SER A 684 -7.23 -35.13 3.09
C SER A 684 -6.73 -34.86 4.51
N ASN A 685 -7.49 -34.06 5.27
CA ASN A 685 -7.28 -33.81 6.69
C ASN A 685 -8.55 -34.19 7.48
N GLN A 686 -8.68 -33.73 8.74
CA GLN A 686 -9.83 -34.00 9.60
C GLN A 686 -10.56 -32.71 10.00
N LEU A 687 -10.47 -31.67 9.16
CA LEU A 687 -11.04 -30.35 9.44
C LEU A 687 -12.57 -30.43 9.47
N THR A 688 -13.17 -29.94 10.55
CA THR A 688 -14.64 -29.76 10.66
C THR A 688 -15.08 -28.35 10.29
N THR A 689 -14.18 -27.38 10.41
CA THR A 689 -14.37 -25.97 10.03
C THR A 689 -13.11 -25.46 9.33
N LEU A 690 -13.29 -24.51 8.43
CA LEU A 690 -12.21 -23.78 7.78
C LEU A 690 -12.69 -22.34 7.51
N ASP A 691 -12.04 -21.36 8.12
CA ASP A 691 -12.29 -19.94 7.86
C ASP A 691 -11.20 -19.39 6.95
N VAL A 692 -11.59 -18.95 5.75
CA VAL A 692 -10.72 -18.32 4.75
C VAL A 692 -11.12 -16.86 4.47
N THR A 693 -12.01 -16.29 5.27
CA THR A 693 -12.61 -14.97 5.02
C THR A 693 -11.62 -13.82 5.11
N LYS A 694 -10.47 -14.02 5.78
CA LYS A 694 -9.36 -13.06 5.87
C LYS A 694 -8.36 -13.16 4.72
N ASN A 695 -8.36 -14.27 3.97
CA ASN A 695 -7.42 -14.52 2.88
C ASN A 695 -7.98 -13.98 1.56
N THR A 696 -8.23 -12.67 1.49
CA THR A 696 -8.95 -12.04 0.36
C THR A 696 -8.21 -12.14 -0.99
N LYS A 697 -6.90 -12.43 -0.97
CA LYS A 697 -6.05 -12.68 -2.15
C LYS A 697 -6.03 -14.13 -2.63
N LEU A 698 -6.82 -15.01 -2.00
CA LEU A 698 -6.82 -16.45 -2.29
C LEU A 698 -7.36 -16.71 -3.71
N ALA A 699 -6.50 -17.28 -4.57
CA ALA A 699 -6.79 -17.61 -5.96
C ALA A 699 -7.02 -19.11 -6.18
N GLU A 700 -6.43 -19.97 -5.35
CA GLU A 700 -6.59 -21.43 -5.39
C GLU A 700 -6.87 -21.99 -3.99
N LEU A 701 -7.98 -22.70 -3.83
CA LEU A 701 -8.34 -23.40 -2.59
C LEU A 701 -8.63 -24.87 -2.86
N SER A 702 -7.89 -25.76 -2.20
CA SER A 702 -8.16 -27.20 -2.14
C SER A 702 -8.34 -27.63 -0.69
N CYS A 703 -9.58 -27.94 -0.30
CA CYS A 703 -9.96 -28.41 1.03
C CYS A 703 -10.74 -29.73 1.00
N SER A 704 -10.58 -30.49 -0.07
CA SER A 704 -11.30 -31.75 -0.32
C SER A 704 -10.98 -32.84 0.69
N SER A 705 -11.85 -33.84 0.80
CA SER A 705 -11.69 -34.98 1.72
C SER A 705 -11.47 -34.54 3.17
N ASN A 706 -12.35 -33.65 3.66
CA ASN A 706 -12.40 -33.20 5.04
C ASN A 706 -13.80 -33.51 5.63
N ARG A 707 -14.18 -32.86 6.73
CA ARG A 707 -15.48 -33.03 7.39
C ARG A 707 -16.22 -31.71 7.49
N LEU A 708 -15.99 -30.79 6.54
CA LEU A 708 -16.59 -29.45 6.53
C LEU A 708 -18.09 -29.55 6.33
N THR A 709 -18.86 -28.88 7.18
CA THR A 709 -20.33 -28.77 7.06
C THR A 709 -20.77 -27.45 6.42
N SER A 710 -19.89 -26.46 6.42
CA SER A 710 -20.07 -25.16 5.77
C SER A 710 -18.71 -24.65 5.28
N LEU A 711 -18.75 -23.77 4.28
CA LEU A 711 -17.57 -23.11 3.71
C LEU A 711 -18.01 -21.75 3.17
N ASP A 712 -17.48 -20.66 3.73
CA ASP A 712 -17.69 -19.30 3.23
C ASP A 712 -16.50 -18.85 2.39
N VAL A 713 -16.72 -18.71 1.08
CA VAL A 713 -15.73 -18.21 0.11
C VAL A 713 -16.09 -16.83 -0.45
N THR A 714 -17.10 -16.15 0.12
CA THR A 714 -17.66 -14.92 -0.42
C THR A 714 -16.69 -13.73 -0.37
N LYS A 715 -15.65 -13.81 0.48
CA LYS A 715 -14.59 -12.79 0.59
C LYS A 715 -13.40 -13.04 -0.33
N ASN A 716 -13.29 -14.24 -0.92
CA ASN A 716 -12.18 -14.63 -1.79
C ASN A 716 -12.51 -14.28 -3.24
N THR A 717 -12.70 -13.00 -3.53
CA THR A 717 -13.14 -12.53 -4.86
C THR A 717 -12.13 -12.78 -5.99
N GLU A 718 -10.88 -13.10 -5.64
CA GLU A 718 -9.82 -13.48 -6.58
C GLU A 718 -9.78 -15.00 -6.91
N LEU A 719 -10.67 -15.80 -6.31
CA LEU A 719 -10.68 -17.26 -6.43
C LEU A 719 -10.95 -17.72 -7.88
N LYS A 720 -10.02 -18.51 -8.43
CA LYS A 720 -10.07 -19.09 -9.79
C LYS A 720 -10.30 -20.59 -9.78
N LYS A 721 -9.86 -21.27 -8.72
CA LYS A 721 -10.01 -22.72 -8.56
C LYS A 721 -10.48 -23.04 -7.15
N LEU A 722 -11.56 -23.79 -7.05
CA LEU A 722 -12.11 -24.28 -5.79
C LEU A 722 -12.33 -25.79 -5.88
N SER A 723 -11.64 -26.55 -5.04
CA SER A 723 -11.93 -27.96 -4.79
C SER A 723 -12.31 -28.15 -3.32
N CYS A 724 -13.57 -28.50 -3.09
CA CYS A 724 -14.15 -28.79 -1.78
C CYS A 724 -14.88 -30.15 -1.79
N SER A 725 -14.45 -31.06 -2.66
CA SER A 725 -15.04 -32.37 -2.83
C SER A 725 -14.91 -33.25 -1.59
N PHE A 726 -15.77 -34.26 -1.46
CA PHE A 726 -15.81 -35.18 -0.33
C PHE A 726 -15.84 -34.46 1.03
N ASN A 727 -16.79 -33.55 1.18
CA ASN A 727 -17.11 -32.89 2.45
C ASN A 727 -18.58 -33.19 2.82
N ARG A 728 -19.16 -32.41 3.73
CA ARG A 728 -20.55 -32.54 4.17
C ARG A 728 -21.32 -31.23 3.96
N LEU A 729 -20.95 -30.48 2.91
CA LEU A 729 -21.55 -29.18 2.62
C LEU A 729 -23.00 -29.36 2.19
N THR A 730 -23.90 -28.58 2.80
CA THR A 730 -25.33 -28.55 2.45
C THR A 730 -25.69 -27.35 1.57
N SER A 731 -24.88 -26.30 1.62
CA SER A 731 -24.93 -25.14 0.74
C SER A 731 -23.52 -24.68 0.39
N LEU A 732 -23.40 -23.97 -0.73
CA LEU A 732 -22.17 -23.34 -1.18
C LEU A 732 -22.53 -22.08 -1.98
N ASP A 733 -22.09 -20.91 -1.51
CA ASP A 733 -22.27 -19.63 -2.22
C ASP A 733 -20.97 -19.27 -2.95
N VAL A 734 -21.01 -19.32 -4.28
CA VAL A 734 -19.90 -18.95 -5.18
C VAL A 734 -20.19 -17.67 -5.98
N THR A 735 -21.24 -16.93 -5.63
CA THR A 735 -21.73 -15.79 -6.41
C THR A 735 -20.76 -14.60 -6.43
N LYS A 736 -19.84 -14.54 -5.46
CA LYS A 736 -18.79 -13.51 -5.40
C LYS A 736 -17.49 -13.93 -6.08
N ASN A 737 -17.32 -15.21 -6.39
CA ASN A 737 -16.11 -15.75 -7.04
C ASN A 737 -16.26 -15.65 -8.57
N THR A 738 -16.46 -14.43 -9.08
CA THR A 738 -16.75 -14.18 -10.50
C THR A 738 -15.63 -14.59 -11.45
N LEU A 739 -14.40 -14.78 -10.94
CA LEU A 739 -13.23 -15.24 -11.69
C LEU A 739 -13.06 -16.77 -11.68
N LEU A 740 -14.00 -17.53 -11.13
CA LEU A 740 -13.91 -18.98 -11.00
C LEU A 740 -13.89 -19.66 -12.38
N THR A 741 -12.85 -20.46 -12.61
CA THR A 741 -12.62 -21.23 -13.85
C THR A 741 -12.80 -22.73 -13.64
N GLU A 742 -12.63 -23.21 -12.41
CA GLU A 742 -12.72 -24.62 -12.03
C GLU A 742 -13.44 -24.72 -10.67
N LEU A 743 -14.52 -25.51 -10.64
CA LEU A 743 -15.28 -25.81 -9.42
C LEU A 743 -15.46 -27.32 -9.27
N ASP A 744 -14.88 -27.87 -8.21
CA ASP A 744 -15.06 -29.24 -7.77
C ASP A 744 -15.77 -29.27 -6.41
N CYS A 745 -17.06 -29.60 -6.44
CA CYS A 745 -17.89 -29.80 -5.25
C CYS A 745 -18.45 -31.23 -5.18
N PHE A 746 -17.79 -32.18 -5.86
CA PHE A 746 -18.13 -33.60 -5.91
C PHE A 746 -18.31 -34.21 -4.51
N GLY A 747 -19.31 -35.06 -4.31
CA GLY A 747 -19.46 -35.83 -3.06
C GLY A 747 -19.78 -34.95 -1.86
N ASN A 748 -20.82 -34.12 -1.97
CA ASN A 748 -21.34 -33.28 -0.89
C ASN A 748 -22.86 -33.54 -0.71
N HIS A 749 -23.57 -32.64 -0.04
CA HIS A 749 -25.01 -32.72 0.21
C HIS A 749 -25.77 -31.52 -0.34
N LEU A 750 -25.26 -30.90 -1.43
CA LEU A 750 -25.85 -29.70 -2.03
C LEU A 750 -27.19 -30.03 -2.69
N SER A 751 -28.23 -29.26 -2.34
CA SER A 751 -29.56 -29.35 -3.00
C SER A 751 -29.73 -28.34 -4.14
N THR A 752 -28.98 -27.24 -4.09
CA THR A 752 -28.95 -26.17 -5.10
C THR A 752 -27.55 -25.59 -5.19
N ILE A 753 -27.22 -25.00 -6.34
CA ILE A 753 -26.02 -24.19 -6.52
C ILE A 753 -26.34 -23.03 -7.49
N ASP A 754 -25.98 -21.81 -7.11
CA ASP A 754 -26.13 -20.63 -7.97
C ASP A 754 -24.80 -20.36 -8.69
N LEU A 755 -24.83 -20.49 -10.01
CA LEU A 755 -23.69 -20.31 -10.90
C LEU A 755 -23.85 -19.08 -11.81
N GLY A 756 -24.88 -18.25 -11.58
CA GLY A 756 -25.26 -17.16 -12.50
C GLY A 756 -24.20 -16.07 -12.68
N GLN A 757 -23.22 -15.98 -11.77
CA GLN A 757 -22.12 -15.02 -11.83
C GLN A 757 -20.79 -15.64 -12.31
N ASN A 758 -20.69 -16.97 -12.42
CA ASN A 758 -19.45 -17.69 -12.74
C ASN A 758 -19.28 -17.87 -14.26
N THR A 759 -19.26 -16.75 -14.98
CA THR A 759 -19.24 -16.73 -16.46
C THR A 759 -17.94 -17.25 -17.08
N PHE A 760 -16.85 -17.30 -16.30
CA PHE A 760 -15.55 -17.85 -16.70
C PHE A 760 -15.38 -19.35 -16.42
N LEU A 761 -16.41 -20.03 -15.89
CA LEU A 761 -16.31 -21.43 -15.50
C LEU A 761 -16.08 -22.33 -16.72
N THR A 762 -14.99 -23.10 -16.70
CA THR A 762 -14.59 -24.02 -17.77
C THR A 762 -14.75 -25.49 -17.38
N THR A 763 -14.69 -25.79 -16.08
CA THR A 763 -14.83 -27.14 -15.52
C THR A 763 -15.74 -27.10 -14.29
N LEU A 764 -16.75 -27.97 -14.28
CA LEU A 764 -17.67 -28.15 -13.16
C LEU A 764 -17.82 -29.65 -12.83
N TRP A 765 -17.38 -30.05 -11.64
CA TRP A 765 -17.63 -31.37 -11.08
C TRP A 765 -18.54 -31.24 -9.85
N CYS A 766 -19.82 -31.52 -10.02
CA CYS A 766 -20.85 -31.44 -8.99
C CYS A 766 -21.58 -32.78 -8.77
N SER A 767 -20.97 -33.89 -9.20
CA SER A 767 -21.52 -35.22 -9.03
C SER A 767 -21.63 -35.65 -7.57
N LEU A 768 -22.41 -36.70 -7.28
CA LEU A 768 -22.70 -37.19 -5.93
C LEU A 768 -23.17 -36.07 -4.98
N ASN A 769 -24.22 -35.36 -5.40
CA ASN A 769 -24.92 -34.35 -4.59
C ASN A 769 -26.43 -34.66 -4.57
N LYS A 770 -27.26 -33.68 -4.20
CA LYS A 770 -28.72 -33.78 -4.13
C LYS A 770 -29.41 -32.74 -5.03
N LEU A 771 -28.72 -32.29 -6.08
CA LEU A 771 -29.23 -31.23 -6.96
C LEU A 771 -30.48 -31.71 -7.69
N SER A 772 -31.59 -30.98 -7.56
CA SER A 772 -32.84 -31.27 -8.29
C SER A 772 -32.96 -30.46 -9.58
N THR A 773 -32.26 -29.33 -9.63
CA THR A 773 -32.12 -28.46 -10.81
C THR A 773 -30.72 -27.87 -10.83
N ILE A 774 -30.23 -27.53 -12.01
CA ILE A 774 -28.99 -26.76 -12.16
C ILE A 774 -29.15 -25.79 -13.33
N ASP A 775 -28.84 -24.51 -13.11
CA ASP A 775 -28.77 -23.50 -14.16
C ASP A 775 -27.29 -23.20 -14.47
N ILE A 776 -26.89 -23.58 -15.68
CA ILE A 776 -25.54 -23.36 -16.22
C ILE A 776 -25.55 -22.43 -17.44
N SER A 777 -26.66 -21.72 -17.68
CA SER A 777 -26.83 -20.87 -18.86
C SER A 777 -25.81 -19.73 -18.95
N ALA A 778 -25.36 -19.22 -17.78
CA ALA A 778 -24.32 -18.20 -17.68
C ALA A 778 -22.90 -18.75 -17.92
N CYS A 779 -22.68 -20.05 -17.72
CA CYS A 779 -21.37 -20.71 -17.84
C CYS A 779 -21.01 -21.02 -19.31
N THR A 780 -21.03 -20.01 -20.16
CA THR A 780 -20.81 -20.15 -21.62
C THR A 780 -19.41 -20.65 -22.02
N GLN A 781 -18.46 -20.63 -21.09
CA GLN A 781 -17.10 -21.14 -21.29
C GLN A 781 -16.92 -22.61 -20.88
N LEU A 782 -17.99 -23.28 -20.42
CA LEU A 782 -17.91 -24.64 -19.89
C LEU A 782 -17.47 -25.63 -20.97
N THR A 783 -16.41 -26.39 -20.67
CA THR A 783 -15.84 -27.43 -21.53
C THR A 783 -16.02 -28.83 -20.94
N GLU A 784 -16.15 -28.93 -19.62
CA GLU A 784 -16.35 -30.17 -18.90
C GLU A 784 -17.40 -30.01 -17.80
N LEU A 785 -18.39 -30.91 -17.82
CA LEU A 785 -19.45 -31.00 -16.82
C LEU A 785 -19.60 -32.45 -16.34
N ASP A 786 -19.42 -32.67 -15.05
CA ASP A 786 -19.90 -33.87 -14.36
C ASP A 786 -20.99 -33.49 -13.35
N CYS A 787 -22.24 -33.80 -13.70
CA CYS A 787 -23.42 -33.64 -12.86
C CYS A 787 -24.06 -35.00 -12.51
N SER A 788 -23.31 -36.10 -12.66
CA SER A 788 -23.81 -37.44 -12.40
C SER A 788 -24.21 -37.68 -10.94
N SER A 789 -25.06 -38.67 -10.70
CA SER A 789 -25.49 -39.07 -9.36
C SER A 789 -26.09 -37.89 -8.56
N ASN A 790 -27.10 -37.25 -9.14
CA ASN A 790 -27.91 -36.17 -8.58
C ASN A 790 -29.41 -36.52 -8.76
N ASN A 791 -30.31 -35.56 -8.49
CA ASN A 791 -31.76 -35.72 -8.65
C ASN A 791 -32.30 -34.88 -9.84
N LEU A 792 -31.50 -34.64 -10.88
CA LEU A 792 -31.91 -33.80 -12.01
C LEU A 792 -32.95 -34.52 -12.87
N SER A 793 -34.07 -33.86 -13.16
CA SER A 793 -35.08 -34.36 -14.11
C SER A 793 -34.92 -33.79 -15.52
N ASN A 794 -34.20 -32.69 -15.67
CA ASN A 794 -33.82 -32.08 -16.95
C ASN A 794 -32.54 -31.22 -16.78
N ILE A 795 -31.87 -30.90 -17.88
CA ILE A 795 -30.75 -29.95 -17.91
C ILE A 795 -30.67 -29.25 -19.28
N ASP A 796 -30.67 -27.92 -19.30
CA ASP A 796 -30.46 -27.14 -20.51
C ASP A 796 -28.96 -26.85 -20.70
N ILE A 797 -28.37 -27.44 -21.74
CA ILE A 797 -26.97 -27.24 -22.13
C ILE A 797 -26.82 -26.35 -23.37
N SER A 798 -27.90 -25.76 -23.88
CA SER A 798 -27.94 -25.05 -25.18
C SER A 798 -27.03 -23.82 -25.25
N LYS A 799 -26.66 -23.24 -24.09
CA LYS A 799 -25.74 -22.09 -24.01
C LYS A 799 -24.28 -22.50 -23.84
N ASN A 800 -24.00 -23.76 -23.53
CA ASN A 800 -22.66 -24.27 -23.26
C ASN A 800 -22.02 -24.80 -24.55
N THR A 801 -21.92 -23.94 -25.57
CA THR A 801 -21.49 -24.32 -26.93
C THR A 801 -20.04 -24.79 -27.03
N LYS A 802 -19.27 -24.71 -25.93
CA LYS A 802 -17.88 -25.18 -25.82
C LYS A 802 -17.75 -26.53 -25.11
N LEU A 803 -18.86 -27.14 -24.70
CA LEU A 803 -18.87 -28.38 -23.92
C LEU A 803 -18.29 -29.54 -24.74
N LYS A 804 -17.27 -30.21 -24.19
CA LYS A 804 -16.60 -31.36 -24.80
C LYS A 804 -16.93 -32.66 -24.08
N THR A 805 -17.09 -32.59 -22.75
CA THR A 805 -17.36 -33.74 -21.89
C THR A 805 -18.58 -33.48 -21.04
N LEU A 806 -19.58 -34.36 -21.13
CA LEU A 806 -20.77 -34.37 -20.28
C LEU A 806 -20.94 -35.73 -19.61
N THR A 807 -20.85 -35.77 -18.29
CA THR A 807 -21.17 -36.96 -17.48
C THR A 807 -22.42 -36.67 -16.66
N CYS A 808 -23.51 -37.41 -16.91
CA CYS A 808 -24.83 -37.08 -16.36
C CYS A 808 -25.66 -38.31 -15.95
N HIS A 809 -25.06 -39.50 -15.92
CA HIS A 809 -25.69 -40.73 -15.43
C HIS A 809 -26.15 -40.62 -13.96
N GLY A 810 -27.04 -41.51 -13.52
CA GLY A 810 -27.52 -41.53 -12.12
C GLY A 810 -28.37 -40.31 -11.76
N ASN A 811 -29.10 -39.75 -12.72
CA ASN A 811 -30.10 -38.70 -12.52
C ASN A 811 -31.51 -39.25 -12.73
N GLN A 812 -32.52 -38.39 -12.82
CA GLN A 812 -33.93 -38.75 -13.04
C GLN A 812 -34.40 -38.33 -14.44
N PHE A 813 -33.55 -38.46 -15.47
CA PHE A 813 -33.91 -38.09 -16.84
C PHE A 813 -34.86 -39.12 -17.45
N ASN A 814 -35.95 -38.66 -18.05
CA ASN A 814 -36.80 -39.47 -18.91
C ASN A 814 -36.35 -39.39 -20.37
N THR A 815 -36.94 -40.18 -21.26
CA THR A 815 -36.60 -40.22 -22.70
C THR A 815 -36.63 -38.84 -23.34
N SER A 816 -37.67 -38.05 -23.09
CA SER A 816 -37.80 -36.70 -23.66
C SER A 816 -36.69 -35.77 -23.19
N ALA A 817 -36.29 -35.84 -21.91
CA ALA A 817 -35.20 -35.03 -21.37
C ALA A 817 -33.85 -35.44 -21.97
N LEU A 818 -33.61 -36.75 -22.19
CA LEU A 818 -32.40 -37.23 -22.86
C LEU A 818 -32.36 -36.78 -24.33
N ASP A 819 -33.49 -36.86 -25.05
CA ASP A 819 -33.61 -36.36 -26.42
C ASP A 819 -33.31 -34.85 -26.51
N ASP A 820 -33.85 -34.04 -25.57
CA ASP A 820 -33.56 -32.61 -25.47
C ASP A 820 -32.07 -32.34 -25.23
N ILE A 821 -31.42 -33.11 -24.34
CA ILE A 821 -29.98 -33.03 -24.09
C ILE A 821 -29.20 -33.35 -25.37
N TYR A 822 -29.54 -34.44 -26.06
CA TYR A 822 -28.86 -34.81 -27.31
C TYR A 822 -29.01 -33.76 -28.40
N CYS A 823 -30.20 -33.14 -28.51
CA CYS A 823 -30.45 -32.06 -29.46
C CYS A 823 -29.67 -30.78 -29.13
N ALA A 824 -29.40 -30.52 -27.83
CA ALA A 824 -28.68 -29.34 -27.37
C ALA A 824 -27.15 -29.51 -27.37
N LEU A 825 -26.61 -30.69 -27.69
CA LEU A 825 -25.16 -30.94 -27.75
C LEU A 825 -24.47 -30.05 -28.81
N PRO A 826 -23.26 -29.53 -28.53
CA PRO A 826 -22.49 -28.75 -29.51
C PRO A 826 -22.11 -29.55 -30.77
N ASP A 827 -22.08 -28.90 -31.94
CA ASP A 827 -21.52 -29.50 -33.16
C ASP A 827 -19.99 -29.58 -33.04
N MET A 828 -19.47 -30.81 -33.04
CA MET A 828 -18.04 -31.10 -32.88
C MET A 828 -17.32 -31.39 -34.21
N LYS A 829 -17.95 -31.16 -35.38
CA LYS A 829 -17.31 -31.39 -36.69
C LYS A 829 -15.98 -30.61 -36.80
N GLY A 830 -14.89 -31.34 -37.06
CA GLY A 830 -13.55 -30.78 -37.23
C GLY A 830 -12.72 -30.62 -35.95
N ASN A 831 -13.24 -31.05 -34.80
CA ASN A 831 -12.53 -31.12 -33.51
C ASN A 831 -12.37 -32.57 -33.03
N ASP A 832 -11.67 -32.79 -31.90
CA ASP A 832 -11.69 -34.07 -31.20
C ASP A 832 -13.12 -34.48 -30.83
N ASN A 833 -13.45 -35.78 -30.92
CA ASN A 833 -14.79 -36.30 -30.61
C ASN A 833 -15.23 -35.89 -29.19
N GLY A 834 -16.42 -35.28 -29.06
CA GLY A 834 -17.06 -35.03 -27.77
C GLY A 834 -17.51 -36.33 -27.10
N VAL A 835 -17.61 -36.32 -25.77
CA VAL A 835 -17.97 -37.48 -24.96
C VAL A 835 -19.18 -37.16 -24.08
N ILE A 836 -20.26 -37.93 -24.23
CA ILE A 836 -21.41 -37.93 -23.33
C ILE A 836 -21.53 -39.29 -22.63
N ARG A 837 -21.78 -39.26 -21.31
CA ARG A 837 -21.94 -40.46 -20.46
C ARG A 837 -23.26 -40.38 -19.67
N PRO A 838 -24.41 -40.73 -20.31
CA PRO A 838 -25.72 -40.70 -19.67
C PRO A 838 -26.04 -41.98 -18.90
N ILE A 839 -25.25 -43.05 -19.11
CA ILE A 839 -25.37 -44.36 -18.48
C ILE A 839 -23.98 -44.78 -18.00
N TYR A 840 -23.88 -45.30 -16.77
CA TYR A 840 -22.64 -45.87 -16.22
C TYR A 840 -22.55 -47.37 -16.50
N ASP A 841 -23.62 -48.08 -16.14
CA ASP A 841 -23.84 -49.51 -16.39
C ASP A 841 -25.35 -49.80 -16.52
N SER A 842 -25.72 -51.07 -16.70
CA SER A 842 -27.12 -51.52 -16.85
C SER A 842 -28.01 -51.27 -15.61
N SER A 843 -27.44 -50.84 -14.48
CA SER A 843 -28.18 -50.48 -13.26
C SER A 843 -28.53 -48.99 -13.17
N SER A 844 -28.05 -48.17 -14.11
CA SER A 844 -28.33 -46.73 -14.13
C SER A 844 -29.83 -46.47 -14.22
N SER A 845 -30.35 -45.53 -13.42
CA SER A 845 -31.76 -45.08 -13.48
C SER A 845 -32.19 -44.65 -14.88
N ASN A 846 -31.25 -44.09 -15.66
CA ASN A 846 -31.46 -43.65 -17.03
C ASN A 846 -31.37 -44.79 -18.07
N HIS A 847 -31.08 -46.04 -17.69
CA HIS A 847 -30.82 -47.13 -18.66
C HIS A 847 -32.07 -47.54 -19.45
N ALA A 848 -33.26 -47.41 -18.86
CA ALA A 848 -34.53 -47.75 -19.49
C ALA A 848 -35.16 -46.59 -20.29
N ALA A 849 -34.59 -45.39 -20.18
CA ALA A 849 -35.10 -44.13 -20.73
C ALA A 849 -34.50 -43.82 -22.12
#